data_AF-A0A3D0Z9Z0-F1
#
_entry.id   AF-A0A3D0Z9Z0-F1
#
_cell.length_a   1.000
_cell.length_b   1.000
_cell.length_c   1.000
_cell.angle_alpha   90.00
_cell.angle_beta   90.00
_cell.angle_gamma   90.00
#
_symmetry.space_group_name_H-M   'P 1'
#
loop_
_entity.id
_entity.type
_entity.pdbx_description
1 polymer ?
#
loop_
_entity_poly.entity_id
_entity_poly.type
_entity_poly.pdbx_seq_one_letter_code
_entity_poly.pdbx_strand_id
1 'polypeptide(L)'
;MNRKFAILTCIICVMFTTCEHVFDPEQNKLDGIYLVQIKPTENGSVTVIPDSGTVGTEIKVIVNPAPGYKLEPDSLQTLIIGSDREKATVGLIRDYDMRFQMMTGGVSIFAKFIPLAANEYSVSVIETPHGHLSAYPVTGKMGDQIQIEVLPDAGYALKDGTLKANGVDISGPPYKFQITGSNVTLTAEFEKKGSAELASIAAKTLTSGEYDLAFAYYEAAYQADPNNAEAIIYSVLGKIASIIKNPKVRVLLKETGMSRVPSNINELMDFENTGARGWVKEYYDYYNYPDSGTGSANPDAKIILPALASPQGFPMGFLNYPIFQVLNSRRLGSDRELFDVLLFWNIVGNHPEGLNDFFDDLIKYTFGNEFNEAVARTTRLQPNQTVPFNSTLRIALKLDSVYGAESVIGKAELEALTGVMYAAKAMLEVLASYDWETDLSVMKIMVNYQDKINNIINSVLSNTIKDQLNNSSDFSPLGKILPLRNHFLRERNASLMNVAKSDFRQAVELLESACDTCYARFLPEAKIKYKWIQGAQGCISLLYLAMINGENFYLPEIPKYKSLAYAMEGKTEWVSAADAKYGINLDKFFVPGYLSAEKMVTTEMAGKAPVFFGFKNSDNSRTAITQSETNLNQYDSFGFELGLNFKNVFVKVNGINTADARWLSDLFSDTELTKSNGMQLYELYQKR
;
A
#
# COMPACT_ATOMS: atom_id res chain seq x y z
N MET A 1 -1.41 -13.83 12.01
CA MET A 1 -0.28 -12.90 11.77
C MET A 1 -0.83 -11.48 11.90
N ASN A 2 -0.43 -10.69 12.91
CA ASN A 2 -1.19 -9.49 13.29
C ASN A 2 -0.79 -8.22 12.52
N ARG A 3 -1.77 -7.71 11.76
CA ARG A 3 -2.25 -6.30 11.84
C ARG A 3 -1.38 -5.19 11.25
N LYS A 4 -0.13 -4.99 11.66
CA LYS A 4 0.54 -3.69 11.44
C LYS A 4 1.92 -3.66 10.79
N PHE A 5 2.58 -4.79 10.55
CA PHE A 5 3.43 -4.89 9.33
C PHE A 5 2.58 -5.07 8.07
N ALA A 6 1.41 -5.70 8.24
CA ALA A 6 0.33 -5.79 7.26
C ALA A 6 -0.38 -4.43 7.05
N ILE A 7 0.39 -3.35 6.90
CA ILE A 7 -0.07 -2.05 6.40
C ILE A 7 0.69 -1.72 5.11
N LEU A 8 2.02 -1.82 5.09
CA LEU A 8 2.75 -1.89 3.82
C LEU A 8 2.46 -3.22 3.09
N THR A 9 2.31 -4.33 3.80
CA THR A 9 1.87 -5.58 3.16
C THR A 9 0.39 -5.55 2.82
N CYS A 10 -0.50 -4.87 3.57
CA CYS A 10 -1.90 -4.72 3.13
C CYS A 10 -2.04 -3.80 1.92
N ILE A 11 -1.21 -2.77 1.74
CA ILE A 11 -1.16 -1.99 0.49
C ILE A 11 -1.11 -2.89 -0.76
N ILE A 12 -0.56 -4.10 -0.63
CA ILE A 12 -0.43 -5.12 -1.69
C ILE A 12 -1.45 -6.26 -1.52
N CYS A 13 -1.70 -6.73 -0.29
CA CYS A 13 -2.70 -7.76 0.04
C CYS A 13 -4.14 -7.24 0.11
N VAL A 14 -4.41 -5.98 -0.26
CA VAL A 14 -5.74 -5.36 -0.22
C VAL A 14 -6.72 -5.94 -1.27
N MET A 15 -6.24 -6.87 -2.10
CA MET A 15 -7.06 -7.82 -2.86
C MET A 15 -7.69 -8.96 -2.02
N PHE A 16 -7.19 -9.25 -0.81
CA PHE A 16 -7.59 -10.41 0.01
C PHE A 16 -7.50 -10.12 1.54
N THR A 17 -8.62 -9.85 2.21
CA THR A 17 -8.61 -9.21 3.55
C THR A 17 -8.69 -10.15 4.78
N THR A 18 -7.97 -9.80 5.87
CA THR A 18 -8.31 -10.03 7.31
C THR A 18 -7.21 -9.52 8.27
N CYS A 19 -7.36 -8.36 8.95
CA CYS A 19 -6.71 -8.02 10.25
C CYS A 19 -7.09 -6.60 10.77
N GLU A 20 -7.04 -6.34 12.09
CA GLU A 20 -7.92 -5.37 12.80
C GLU A 20 -7.33 -4.47 13.97
N HIS A 21 -8.00 -3.37 14.41
CA HIS A 21 -7.95 -2.56 15.69
C HIS A 21 -6.69 -1.74 16.11
N VAL A 22 -6.71 -0.60 16.88
CA VAL A 22 -7.67 0.15 17.76
C VAL A 22 -7.35 1.72 17.75
N PHE A 23 -7.99 2.59 18.59
CA PHE A 23 -8.80 3.85 18.32
C PHE A 23 -8.08 5.15 18.84
N ASP A 24 -8.23 6.45 18.44
CA ASP A 24 -9.34 7.39 17.99
C ASP A 24 -9.94 8.24 19.17
N PRO A 25 -10.51 9.50 19.06
CA PRO A 25 -10.82 10.38 17.90
C PRO A 25 -10.47 11.91 18.03
N GLU A 26 -10.74 12.72 16.97
CA GLU A 26 -11.50 14.03 16.96
C GLU A 26 -11.48 14.72 15.55
N GLN A 27 -11.73 16.04 15.44
CA GLN A 27 -12.06 16.76 14.18
C GLN A 27 -11.10 17.93 13.84
N ASN A 28 -10.51 17.96 12.64
CA ASN A 28 -10.89 18.88 11.54
C ASN A 28 -9.99 18.80 10.27
N LYS A 29 -10.37 19.55 9.23
CA LYS A 29 -9.65 19.77 7.95
C LYS A 29 -8.16 20.16 8.12
N LEU A 30 -7.29 19.66 7.23
CA LEU A 30 -6.66 20.43 6.12
C LEU A 30 -5.61 19.57 5.37
N ASP A 31 -5.56 19.69 4.03
CA ASP A 31 -4.36 19.35 3.26
C ASP A 31 -3.28 20.41 3.56
N GLY A 32 -2.23 20.01 4.27
CA GLY A 32 -1.34 20.95 4.96
C GLY A 32 0.11 20.99 4.50
N ILE A 33 0.57 20.11 3.60
CA ILE A 33 1.97 20.09 3.14
C ILE A 33 2.19 21.17 2.07
N TYR A 34 3.16 22.05 2.31
CA TYR A 34 3.54 23.13 1.42
C TYR A 34 5.04 23.06 1.09
N LEU A 35 5.40 23.54 -0.11
CA LEU A 35 6.77 23.57 -0.61
C LEU A 35 7.41 24.93 -0.35
N VAL A 36 8.73 24.94 -0.13
CA VAL A 36 9.56 26.15 -0.07
C VAL A 36 10.34 26.29 -1.38
N GLN A 37 10.15 27.39 -2.09
CA GLN A 37 10.86 27.74 -3.32
C GLN A 37 11.89 28.84 -3.05
N ILE A 38 13.16 28.58 -3.36
CA ILE A 38 14.20 29.60 -3.35
C ILE A 38 14.23 30.26 -4.73
N LYS A 39 14.16 31.60 -4.79
CA LYS A 39 14.37 32.33 -6.06
C LYS A 39 15.87 32.53 -6.32
N PRO A 40 16.31 32.61 -7.59
CA PRO A 40 17.73 32.79 -7.92
C PRO A 40 18.33 34.02 -7.22
N THR A 41 19.51 33.84 -6.62
CA THR A 41 20.24 34.88 -5.89
C THR A 41 21.57 35.21 -6.58
N GLU A 42 21.95 36.48 -6.58
CA GLU A 42 23.26 36.95 -7.02
C GLU A 42 24.14 37.27 -5.80
N ASN A 43 25.45 37.00 -5.89
CA ASN A 43 26.45 37.29 -4.85
C ASN A 43 26.20 36.60 -3.49
N GLY A 44 25.55 35.43 -3.51
CA GLY A 44 25.34 34.55 -2.37
C GLY A 44 24.36 33.43 -2.71
N SER A 45 24.23 32.44 -1.84
CA SER A 45 23.24 31.37 -1.92
C SER A 45 22.35 31.31 -0.67
N VAL A 46 21.19 30.69 -0.83
CA VAL A 46 20.26 30.35 0.26
C VAL A 46 19.92 28.87 0.10
N THR A 47 19.82 28.16 1.22
CA THR A 47 19.29 26.79 1.31
C THR A 47 18.30 26.70 2.47
N VAL A 48 17.43 25.69 2.47
CA VAL A 48 16.45 25.45 3.53
C VAL A 48 16.44 23.99 3.95
N ILE A 49 16.21 23.75 5.24
CA ILE A 49 16.11 22.40 5.82
C ILE A 49 14.94 22.37 6.82
N PRO A 50 13.88 21.56 6.59
CA PRO A 50 13.55 20.90 5.33
C PRO A 50 13.14 21.89 4.23
N ASP A 51 12.96 21.42 2.99
CA ASP A 51 12.47 22.21 1.85
C ASP A 51 10.94 22.22 1.70
N SER A 52 10.25 21.51 2.59
CA SER A 52 8.81 21.31 2.58
C SER A 52 8.33 20.88 3.97
N GLY A 53 7.06 21.12 4.29
CA GLY A 53 6.51 20.81 5.61
C GLY A 53 5.02 21.06 5.73
N THR A 54 4.41 20.53 6.79
CA THR A 54 3.03 20.85 7.18
C THR A 54 2.94 22.20 7.87
N VAL A 55 1.76 22.82 7.96
CA VAL A 55 1.56 24.02 8.81
C VAL A 55 2.08 23.77 10.23
N GLY A 56 2.98 24.63 10.74
CA GLY A 56 3.66 24.42 12.02
C GLY A 56 4.88 23.49 11.98
N THR A 57 5.38 23.12 10.80
CA THR A 57 6.74 22.59 10.64
C THR A 57 7.75 23.74 10.74
N GLU A 58 8.79 23.58 11.55
CA GLU A 58 9.88 24.55 11.63
C GLU A 58 10.83 24.41 10.43
N ILE A 59 10.91 25.45 9.60
CA ILE A 59 11.83 25.53 8.45
C ILE A 59 13.04 26.37 8.86
N LYS A 60 14.24 25.78 8.83
CA LYS A 60 15.50 26.49 9.02
C LYS A 60 15.99 27.05 7.69
N VAL A 61 16.33 28.34 7.65
CA VAL A 61 16.89 29.03 6.48
C VAL A 61 18.38 29.27 6.69
N ILE A 62 19.20 28.80 5.76
CA ILE A 62 20.66 28.96 5.77
C ILE A 62 21.03 29.92 4.64
N VAL A 63 21.86 30.92 4.94
CA VAL A 63 22.21 32.01 4.02
C VAL A 63 23.73 32.16 3.96
N ASN A 64 24.31 31.98 2.77
CA ASN A 64 25.76 32.01 2.54
C ASN A 64 26.11 33.14 1.54
N PRO A 65 26.48 34.36 2.00
CA PRO A 65 26.97 35.42 1.13
C PRO A 65 28.25 35.01 0.39
N ALA A 66 28.44 35.56 -0.82
CA ALA A 66 29.73 35.48 -1.49
C ALA A 66 30.80 36.30 -0.73
N PRO A 67 32.10 35.96 -0.84
CA PRO A 67 33.17 36.72 -0.19
C PRO A 67 33.12 38.21 -0.54
N GLY A 68 33.13 39.07 0.49
CA GLY A 68 32.97 40.53 0.32
C GLY A 68 31.53 41.05 0.34
N TYR A 69 30.52 40.20 0.53
CA TYR A 69 29.11 40.57 0.64
C TYR A 69 28.49 40.15 1.99
N LYS A 70 27.33 40.74 2.31
CA LYS A 70 26.43 40.36 3.41
C LYS A 70 24.97 40.37 2.96
N LEU A 71 24.10 39.68 3.69
CA LEU A 71 22.66 39.81 3.51
C LEU A 71 22.24 41.27 3.80
N GLU A 72 21.45 41.87 2.92
CA GLU A 72 20.86 43.19 3.14
C GLU A 72 19.78 43.11 4.22
N PRO A 73 19.79 44.00 5.24
CA PRO A 73 18.72 44.05 6.25
C PRO A 73 17.33 44.12 5.60
N ASP A 74 16.37 43.39 6.18
CA ASP A 74 14.97 43.30 5.72
C ASP A 74 14.76 42.80 4.27
N SER A 75 15.82 42.31 3.61
CA SER A 75 15.73 41.73 2.26
C SER A 75 15.31 40.26 2.24
N LEU A 76 15.42 39.55 3.37
CA LEU A 76 14.90 38.18 3.48
C LEU A 76 13.37 38.23 3.59
N GLN A 77 12.68 37.88 2.52
CA GLN A 77 11.23 37.99 2.44
C GLN A 77 10.61 36.66 2.01
N THR A 78 9.53 36.29 2.71
CA THR A 78 8.68 35.13 2.39
C THR A 78 7.39 35.60 1.72
N LEU A 79 7.07 35.02 0.56
CA LEU A 79 5.81 35.26 -0.15
C LEU A 79 4.99 33.98 -0.18
N ILE A 80 3.75 34.04 0.30
CA ILE A 80 2.80 32.93 0.25
C ILE A 80 2.18 32.86 -1.14
N ILE A 81 2.23 31.69 -1.77
CA ILE A 81 1.65 31.38 -3.07
C ILE A 81 0.25 30.78 -2.82
N GLY A 82 -0.81 31.51 -3.18
CA GLY A 82 -2.18 31.01 -3.15
C GLY A 82 -3.26 32.04 -2.81
N SER A 83 -2.90 33.17 -2.21
CA SER A 83 -3.84 34.23 -1.84
C SER A 83 -3.27 35.62 -2.16
N ASP A 84 -4.08 36.47 -2.78
CA ASP A 84 -3.72 37.86 -3.01
C ASP A 84 -3.78 38.64 -1.69
N ARG A 85 -2.63 39.21 -1.28
CA ARG A 85 -2.43 40.25 -0.24
C ARG A 85 -2.19 39.83 1.23
N GLU A 86 -1.52 38.72 1.50
CA GLU A 86 -0.77 38.60 2.77
C GLU A 86 0.75 38.55 2.54
N LYS A 87 1.44 39.61 2.99
CA LYS A 87 2.89 39.65 3.17
C LYS A 87 3.21 39.32 4.62
N ALA A 88 3.59 38.09 4.90
CA ALA A 88 4.21 37.74 6.18
C ALA A 88 5.73 37.99 6.09
N THR A 89 6.23 38.94 6.88
CA THR A 89 7.67 39.07 7.11
C THR A 89 8.18 37.84 7.85
N VAL A 90 9.39 37.34 7.53
CA VAL A 90 10.04 36.32 8.36
C VAL A 90 10.26 36.93 9.74
N GLY A 91 9.54 36.42 10.74
CA GLY A 91 9.71 36.87 12.12
C GLY A 91 11.08 36.45 12.62
N LEU A 92 11.99 37.42 12.84
CA LEU A 92 13.23 37.20 13.57
C LEU A 92 12.87 36.77 15.00
N ILE A 93 12.86 35.45 15.25
CA ILE A 93 12.50 34.89 16.56
C ILE A 93 13.52 35.37 17.61
N ARG A 94 14.79 35.47 17.22
CA ARG A 94 15.90 36.22 17.85
C ARG A 94 16.85 36.70 16.75
N ASP A 95 17.78 37.59 17.09
CA ASP A 95 18.80 38.12 16.16
C ASP A 95 19.62 37.03 15.44
N TYR A 96 19.69 35.82 16.00
CA TYR A 96 20.70 34.80 15.68
C TYR A 96 20.16 33.41 15.31
N ASP A 97 18.87 33.26 15.01
CA ASP A 97 18.31 31.97 14.54
C ASP A 97 17.23 32.19 13.46
N MET A 98 17.54 31.80 12.22
CA MET A 98 16.74 32.10 11.02
C MET A 98 15.77 30.95 10.73
N ARG A 99 14.66 30.92 11.48
CA ARG A 99 13.58 29.92 11.28
C ARG A 99 12.24 30.59 11.06
N PHE A 100 11.37 29.92 10.32
CA PHE A 100 9.94 30.25 10.28
C PHE A 100 9.11 28.98 10.47
N GLN A 101 7.93 29.15 11.06
CA GLN A 101 6.92 28.10 11.14
C GLN A 101 6.13 28.10 9.83
N MET A 102 6.06 26.95 9.16
CA MET A 102 5.40 26.84 7.85
C MET A 102 3.93 27.24 7.95
N MET A 103 3.44 27.98 6.96
CA MET A 103 2.11 28.59 6.93
C MET A 103 1.20 27.91 5.90
N THR A 104 -0.07 28.30 5.88
CA THR A 104 -1.09 27.81 4.92
C THR A 104 -0.83 28.33 3.50
N GLY A 105 0.13 27.74 2.79
CA GLY A 105 0.46 28.03 1.39
C GLY A 105 1.93 27.81 1.06
N GLY A 106 2.24 27.60 -0.23
CA GLY A 106 3.64 27.44 -0.68
C GLY A 106 4.45 28.72 -0.47
N VAL A 107 5.70 28.63 -0.03
CA VAL A 107 6.50 29.80 0.37
C VAL A 107 7.61 30.06 -0.62
N SER A 108 7.66 31.24 -1.26
CA SER A 108 8.85 31.69 -1.98
C SER A 108 9.75 32.53 -1.07
N ILE A 109 11.04 32.18 -0.98
CA ILE A 109 12.07 32.95 -0.29
C ILE A 109 12.83 33.82 -1.29
N PHE A 110 12.99 35.08 -0.92
CA PHE A 110 13.86 36.07 -1.56
C PHE A 110 14.98 36.46 -0.59
N ALA A 111 16.16 36.77 -1.12
CA ALA A 111 17.28 37.36 -0.38
C ALA A 111 18.07 38.28 -1.33
N LYS A 112 18.60 39.39 -0.82
CA LYS A 112 19.49 40.29 -1.58
C LYS A 112 20.79 40.50 -0.81
N PHE A 113 21.90 40.44 -1.53
CA PHE A 113 23.23 40.60 -0.96
C PHE A 113 23.82 41.97 -1.34
N ILE A 114 24.46 42.64 -0.38
CA ILE A 114 25.13 43.94 -0.55
C ILE A 114 26.60 43.84 -0.14
N PRO A 115 27.50 44.68 -0.68
CA PRO A 115 28.91 44.68 -0.26
C PRO A 115 29.09 44.99 1.23
N LEU A 116 30.17 44.47 1.81
CA LEU A 116 30.60 44.77 3.18
C LEU A 116 30.99 46.25 3.35
N ALA A 117 30.81 46.77 4.57
CA ALA A 117 31.44 48.03 4.96
C ALA A 117 32.96 47.85 5.13
N ALA A 118 33.73 48.94 5.00
CA ALA A 118 35.20 48.93 5.00
C ALA A 118 35.89 48.49 6.33
N ASN A 119 35.12 48.02 7.31
CA ASN A 119 35.61 47.45 8.58
C ASN A 119 34.88 46.15 8.99
N GLU A 120 34.10 45.57 8.08
CA GLU A 120 33.44 44.27 8.23
C GLU A 120 34.17 43.21 7.39
N TYR A 121 34.10 41.96 7.85
CA TYR A 121 34.75 40.80 7.23
C TYR A 121 33.72 39.68 7.05
N SER A 122 33.78 38.97 5.93
CA SER A 122 32.91 37.82 5.64
C SER A 122 33.51 36.51 6.14
N VAL A 123 32.65 35.63 6.66
CA VAL A 123 32.93 34.22 6.95
C VAL A 123 32.31 33.38 5.83
N SER A 124 33.15 32.66 5.12
CA SER A 124 32.79 31.75 4.02
C SER A 124 33.03 30.30 4.43
N VAL A 125 32.20 29.39 3.94
CA VAL A 125 32.37 27.94 4.11
C VAL A 125 32.87 27.36 2.79
N ILE A 126 33.92 26.54 2.83
CA ILE A 126 34.23 25.64 1.71
C ILE A 126 33.27 24.46 1.77
N GLU A 127 32.61 24.18 0.65
CA GLU A 127 31.73 23.03 0.50
C GLU A 127 32.51 21.74 0.79
N THR A 128 31.99 20.95 1.73
CA THR A 128 32.68 19.81 2.32
C THR A 128 32.00 18.51 1.91
N PRO A 129 32.74 17.47 1.50
CA PRO A 129 32.15 16.17 1.24
C PRO A 129 31.78 15.50 2.57
N HIS A 130 30.62 14.85 2.61
CA HIS A 130 30.13 14.06 3.75
C HIS A 130 29.74 14.84 5.01
N GLY A 131 29.40 16.12 4.85
CA GLY A 131 28.73 16.93 5.87
C GLY A 131 28.69 18.41 5.50
N HIS A 132 27.96 19.19 6.27
CA HIS A 132 27.84 20.64 6.11
C HIS A 132 28.37 21.41 7.32
N LEU A 133 28.87 22.62 7.05
CA LEU A 133 29.20 23.63 8.05
C LEU A 133 28.29 24.85 7.84
N SER A 134 27.85 25.48 8.92
CA SER A 134 27.26 26.82 8.87
C SER A 134 27.88 27.74 9.92
N ALA A 135 28.34 28.91 9.49
CA ALA A 135 28.88 29.95 10.35
C ALA A 135 27.78 30.94 10.74
N TYR A 136 27.80 31.41 11.99
CA TYR A 136 26.85 32.42 12.43
C TYR A 136 27.46 33.42 13.46
N PRO A 137 27.36 34.75 13.24
CA PRO A 137 26.91 35.39 12.01
C PRO A 137 27.90 35.16 10.85
N VAL A 138 27.41 35.22 9.62
CA VAL A 138 28.25 35.08 8.41
C VAL A 138 29.17 36.28 8.14
N THR A 139 29.03 37.37 8.90
CA THR A 139 29.85 38.60 8.75
C THR A 139 29.98 39.32 10.08
N GLY A 140 31.13 39.96 10.34
CA GLY A 140 31.35 40.76 11.55
C GLY A 140 32.59 41.64 11.49
N LYS A 141 32.84 42.41 12.55
CA LYS A 141 34.01 43.28 12.74
C LYS A 141 35.12 42.56 13.49
N MET A 142 36.32 43.14 13.52
CA MET A 142 37.44 42.58 14.29
C MET A 142 37.08 42.47 15.78
N GLY A 143 37.23 41.28 16.36
CA GLY A 143 36.85 40.96 17.73
C GLY A 143 35.46 40.34 17.90
N ASP A 144 34.58 40.42 16.89
CA ASP A 144 33.26 39.79 16.94
C ASP A 144 33.39 38.26 17.00
N GLN A 145 32.57 37.62 17.84
CA GLN A 145 32.59 36.17 18.04
C GLN A 145 31.64 35.48 17.06
N ILE A 146 32.16 34.50 16.33
CA ILE A 146 31.41 33.67 15.38
C ILE A 146 31.26 32.27 15.98
N GLN A 147 30.04 31.73 15.95
CA GLN A 147 29.73 30.34 16.25
C GLN A 147 29.72 29.51 14.96
N ILE A 148 30.09 28.23 15.05
CA ILE A 148 29.99 27.28 13.94
C ILE A 148 29.10 26.12 14.38
N GLU A 149 28.21 25.73 13.48
CA GLU A 149 27.41 24.52 13.54
C GLU A 149 27.94 23.52 12.51
N VAL A 150 27.97 22.24 12.88
CA VAL A 150 28.57 21.15 12.08
C VAL A 150 27.56 20.02 12.00
N LEU A 151 27.19 19.64 10.78
CA LEU A 151 26.16 18.64 10.49
C LEU A 151 26.74 17.56 9.55
N PRO A 152 27.31 16.46 10.09
CA PRO A 152 27.80 15.36 9.27
C PRO A 152 26.69 14.65 8.49
N ASP A 153 27.04 14.07 7.34
CA ASP A 153 26.14 13.17 6.62
C ASP A 153 25.88 11.88 7.40
N ALA A 154 24.72 11.24 7.14
CA ALA A 154 24.41 9.92 7.70
C ALA A 154 25.47 8.88 7.29
N GLY A 155 26.26 8.42 8.26
CA GLY A 155 27.45 7.58 8.03
C GLY A 155 28.76 8.16 8.55
N TYR A 156 28.80 9.46 8.88
CA TYR A 156 30.05 10.19 9.12
C TYR A 156 30.05 10.97 10.45
N ALA A 157 31.25 11.40 10.86
CA ALA A 157 31.49 12.37 11.94
C ALA A 157 32.43 13.46 11.46
N LEU A 158 32.42 14.63 12.11
CA LEU A 158 33.55 15.57 12.01
C LEU A 158 34.81 14.83 12.50
N LYS A 159 35.85 14.79 11.67
CA LYS A 159 37.14 14.21 12.04
C LYS A 159 37.87 15.14 12.99
N ASP A 160 38.32 14.62 14.14
CA ASP A 160 38.92 15.43 15.20
C ASP A 160 40.12 16.24 14.70
N GLY A 161 40.18 17.53 15.09
CA GLY A 161 41.25 18.45 14.69
C GLY A 161 41.23 18.93 13.24
N THR A 162 40.13 18.73 12.49
CA THR A 162 40.04 19.17 11.08
C THR A 162 39.20 20.43 10.86
N LEU A 163 38.32 20.80 11.79
CA LEU A 163 37.57 22.05 11.74
C LEU A 163 38.51 23.25 11.95
N LYS A 164 38.65 24.10 10.94
CA LYS A 164 39.59 25.22 10.91
C LYS A 164 38.97 26.51 10.38
N ALA A 165 39.42 27.65 10.92
CA ALA A 165 39.23 28.98 10.33
C ALA A 165 40.59 29.51 9.83
N ASN A 166 40.70 29.82 8.54
CA ASN A 166 41.96 30.25 7.91
C ASN A 166 43.17 29.34 8.24
N GLY A 167 42.92 28.03 8.37
CA GLY A 167 43.91 27.01 8.74
C GLY A 167 44.14 26.79 10.25
N VAL A 168 43.67 27.70 11.10
CA VAL A 168 43.76 27.62 12.58
C VAL A 168 42.65 26.74 13.14
N ASP A 169 43.00 25.82 14.04
CA ASP A 169 42.08 24.84 14.62
C ASP A 169 41.00 25.44 15.52
N ILE A 170 39.78 24.88 15.45
CA ILE A 170 38.64 25.24 16.29
C ILE A 170 38.25 24.02 17.14
N SER A 171 38.82 23.94 18.33
CA SER A 171 38.68 22.79 19.23
C SER A 171 37.43 22.86 20.10
N GLY A 172 36.59 21.83 20.02
CA GLY A 172 35.54 21.50 20.99
C GLY A 172 34.19 22.21 20.77
N PRO A 173 33.06 21.48 20.88
CA PRO A 173 31.73 22.09 20.86
C PRO A 173 31.43 22.86 22.18
N PRO A 174 30.72 24.00 22.14
CA PRO A 174 30.23 24.70 20.95
C PRO A 174 31.37 25.40 20.19
N TYR A 175 31.54 25.06 18.92
CA TYR A 175 32.62 25.56 18.07
C TYR A 175 32.47 27.07 17.85
N LYS A 176 33.54 27.83 18.10
CA LYS A 176 33.53 29.29 17.98
C LYS A 176 34.93 29.87 17.81
N PHE A 177 35.01 31.02 17.17
CA PHE A 177 36.24 31.80 17.01
C PHE A 177 35.93 33.31 17.08
N GLN A 178 36.96 34.17 17.03
CA GLN A 178 36.81 35.62 16.90
C GLN A 178 37.45 36.10 15.59
N ILE A 179 36.82 37.09 14.93
CA ILE A 179 37.37 37.66 13.68
C ILE A 179 38.67 38.42 13.97
N THR A 180 39.77 37.99 13.35
CA THR A 180 41.14 38.48 13.59
C THR A 180 41.55 39.67 12.72
N GLY A 181 40.60 40.30 12.01
CA GLY A 181 40.89 41.41 11.09
C GLY A 181 41.14 40.99 9.64
N SER A 182 40.58 39.85 9.23
CA SER A 182 40.58 39.37 7.84
C SER A 182 39.30 38.58 7.54
N ASN A 183 38.97 38.41 6.26
CA ASN A 183 37.92 37.47 5.84
C ASN A 183 38.31 36.06 6.27
N VAL A 184 37.32 35.27 6.69
CA VAL A 184 37.53 33.92 7.21
C VAL A 184 36.95 32.88 6.25
N THR A 185 37.72 31.83 6.01
CA THR A 185 37.31 30.63 5.28
C THR A 185 37.32 29.45 6.23
N LEU A 186 36.20 28.72 6.30
CA LEU A 186 36.03 27.53 7.11
C LEU A 186 36.25 26.25 6.28
N THR A 187 36.93 25.28 6.87
CA THR A 187 37.14 23.93 6.33
C THR A 187 36.94 22.89 7.41
N ALA A 188 36.51 21.69 7.03
CA ALA A 188 36.50 20.50 7.87
C ALA A 188 36.77 19.26 7.01
N GLU A 189 37.11 18.13 7.65
CA GLU A 189 37.03 16.81 7.03
C GLU A 189 36.03 15.96 7.82
N PHE A 190 35.33 15.06 7.13
CA PHE A 190 34.41 14.11 7.76
C PHE A 190 34.92 12.69 7.58
N GLU A 191 34.92 11.89 8.66
CA GLU A 191 35.39 10.50 8.63
C GLU A 191 34.23 9.50 8.77
N LYS A 192 34.33 8.36 8.08
CA LYS A 192 33.28 7.34 8.03
C LYS A 192 33.26 6.52 9.31
N LYS A 193 32.11 6.47 9.98
CA LYS A 193 31.89 5.72 11.23
C LYS A 193 31.88 4.20 10.99
N GLY A 194 32.21 3.45 12.04
CA GLY A 194 32.13 1.99 12.04
C GLY A 194 30.68 1.48 12.09
N SER A 195 30.40 0.32 11.48
CA SER A 195 29.05 -0.26 11.40
C SER A 195 28.36 -0.39 12.77
N ALA A 196 29.07 -0.85 13.80
CA ALA A 196 28.53 -0.98 15.16
C ALA A 196 28.22 0.37 15.83
N GLU A 197 28.97 1.43 15.51
CA GLU A 197 28.69 2.78 16.00
C GLU A 197 27.42 3.34 15.33
N LEU A 198 27.31 3.16 14.01
CA LEU A 198 26.15 3.56 13.22
C LEU A 198 24.87 2.84 13.66
N ALA A 199 24.93 1.54 13.95
CA ALA A 199 23.83 0.80 14.55
C ALA A 199 23.45 1.36 15.94
N SER A 200 24.44 1.68 16.80
CA SER A 200 24.18 2.29 18.11
C SER A 200 23.56 3.70 18.03
N ILE A 201 23.88 4.47 17.00
CA ILE A 201 23.24 5.76 16.70
C ILE A 201 21.80 5.50 16.21
N ALA A 202 21.64 4.62 15.21
CA ALA A 202 20.34 4.26 14.64
C ALA A 202 19.33 3.77 15.69
N ALA A 203 19.76 2.92 16.63
CA ALA A 203 18.92 2.43 17.73
C ALA A 203 18.44 3.55 18.67
N LYS A 204 19.27 4.57 18.91
CA LYS A 204 18.89 5.76 19.72
C LYS A 204 17.91 6.64 18.94
N THR A 205 18.21 6.97 17.68
CA THR A 205 17.34 7.74 16.78
C THR A 205 15.98 7.06 16.60
N LEU A 206 15.95 5.73 16.49
CA LEU A 206 14.72 4.92 16.43
C LEU A 206 13.92 5.02 17.73
N THR A 207 14.60 5.11 18.88
CA THR A 207 13.96 5.29 20.19
C THR A 207 13.33 6.67 20.34
N SER A 208 13.90 7.70 19.71
CA SER A 208 13.30 9.06 19.60
C SER A 208 12.10 9.14 18.64
N GLY A 209 11.81 8.09 17.87
CA GLY A 209 10.74 8.10 16.85
C GLY A 209 11.14 8.70 15.50
N GLU A 210 12.42 8.95 15.26
CA GLU A 210 12.94 9.48 13.99
C GLU A 210 13.24 8.35 13.00
N TYR A 211 12.21 7.60 12.60
CA TYR A 211 12.32 6.39 11.79
C TYR A 211 13.11 6.58 10.47
N ASP A 212 12.85 7.64 9.70
CA ASP A 212 13.58 7.92 8.45
C ASP A 212 15.10 8.05 8.67
N LEU A 213 15.51 8.78 9.72
CA LEU A 213 16.92 9.00 10.03
C LEU A 213 17.55 7.74 10.65
N ALA A 214 16.80 7.02 11.48
CA ALA A 214 17.25 5.74 12.03
C ALA A 214 17.52 4.70 10.92
N PHE A 215 16.61 4.57 9.95
CA PHE A 215 16.81 3.67 8.82
C PHE A 215 17.93 4.13 7.88
N ALA A 216 18.17 5.45 7.74
CA ALA A 216 19.36 5.95 7.04
C ALA A 216 20.67 5.58 7.76
N TYR A 217 20.72 5.63 9.10
CA TYR A 217 21.89 5.16 9.85
C TYR A 217 22.06 3.64 9.80
N TYR A 218 20.98 2.83 9.80
CA TYR A 218 21.08 1.38 9.59
C TYR A 218 21.52 1.02 8.16
N GLU A 219 21.09 1.77 7.14
CA GLU A 219 21.61 1.65 5.78
C GLU A 219 23.12 1.95 5.75
N ALA A 220 23.56 3.07 6.34
CA ALA A 220 24.98 3.40 6.43
C ALA A 220 25.79 2.34 7.21
N ALA A 221 25.21 1.75 8.26
CA ALA A 221 25.80 0.64 9.00
C ALA A 221 25.98 -0.62 8.11
N TYR A 222 24.99 -0.93 7.27
CA TYR A 222 25.07 -2.06 6.33
C TYR A 222 26.10 -1.81 5.23
N GLN A 223 26.18 -0.58 4.72
CA GLN A 223 27.21 -0.14 3.77
C GLN A 223 28.60 0.07 4.43
N ALA A 224 28.73 -0.18 5.74
CA ALA A 224 30.00 -0.21 6.47
C ALA A 224 30.44 -1.65 6.82
N ASP A 225 29.50 -2.54 7.16
CA ASP A 225 29.73 -3.99 7.24
C ASP A 225 28.47 -4.75 6.79
N PRO A 226 28.45 -5.30 5.56
CA PRO A 226 27.36 -6.13 5.05
C PRO A 226 27.15 -7.47 5.78
N ASN A 227 27.89 -7.77 6.85
CA ASN A 227 27.74 -8.98 7.66
C ASN A 227 27.20 -8.70 9.07
N ASN A 228 27.08 -7.42 9.47
CA ASN A 228 26.50 -7.03 10.76
C ASN A 228 25.01 -7.38 10.80
N ALA A 229 24.65 -8.29 11.72
CA ALA A 229 23.28 -8.78 11.91
C ALA A 229 22.24 -7.66 12.04
N GLU A 230 22.52 -6.68 12.90
CA GLU A 230 21.60 -5.59 13.23
C GLU A 230 21.41 -4.66 12.02
N ALA A 231 22.51 -4.31 11.36
CA ALA A 231 22.48 -3.48 10.17
C ALA A 231 21.77 -4.15 8.99
N ILE A 232 21.97 -5.46 8.76
CA ILE A 232 21.20 -6.21 7.76
C ILE A 232 19.71 -6.15 8.11
N ILE A 233 19.33 -6.52 9.34
CA ILE A 233 17.92 -6.67 9.73
C ILE A 233 17.17 -5.33 9.63
N TYR A 234 17.67 -4.27 10.26
CA TYR A 234 16.96 -3.00 10.25
C TYR A 234 17.07 -2.26 8.90
N SER A 235 18.13 -2.47 8.10
CA SER A 235 18.14 -1.94 6.73
C SER A 235 17.19 -2.67 5.78
N VAL A 236 16.92 -3.98 5.97
CA VAL A 236 15.83 -4.69 5.25
C VAL A 236 14.48 -4.06 5.58
N LEU A 237 14.19 -3.80 6.86
CA LEU A 237 12.94 -3.15 7.27
C LEU A 237 12.85 -1.71 6.71
N GLY A 238 13.96 -0.96 6.73
CA GLY A 238 14.04 0.38 6.17
C GLY A 238 13.88 0.44 4.66
N LYS A 239 14.44 -0.54 3.92
CA LYS A 239 14.27 -0.70 2.47
C LYS A 239 12.82 -1.01 2.10
N ILE A 240 12.20 -1.95 2.81
CA ILE A 240 10.77 -2.27 2.64
C ILE A 240 9.91 -1.04 2.94
N ALA A 241 10.10 -0.36 4.07
CA ALA A 241 9.38 0.87 4.39
C ALA A 241 9.61 2.00 3.36
N SER A 242 10.80 2.09 2.77
CA SER A 242 11.16 3.10 1.76
C SER A 242 10.39 2.98 0.45
N ILE A 243 9.66 1.88 0.19
CA ILE A 243 8.79 1.74 -0.98
C ILE A 243 7.73 2.87 -1.02
N ILE A 244 7.24 3.34 0.14
CA ILE A 244 6.28 4.47 0.21
C ILE A 244 6.91 5.81 -0.21
N LYS A 245 8.24 5.94 -0.16
CA LYS A 245 8.99 7.13 -0.55
C LYS A 245 9.05 7.31 -2.08
N ASN A 246 8.73 6.27 -2.86
CA ASN A 246 8.57 6.35 -4.31
C ASN A 246 7.31 7.18 -4.69
N PRO A 247 7.44 8.32 -5.40
CA PRO A 247 6.29 9.14 -5.79
C PRO A 247 5.26 8.41 -6.65
N LYS A 248 5.69 7.46 -7.50
CA LYS A 248 4.80 6.68 -8.37
C LYS A 248 3.92 5.72 -7.56
N VAL A 249 4.47 5.06 -6.55
CA VAL A 249 3.68 4.23 -5.61
C VAL A 249 2.60 5.10 -4.96
N ARG A 250 2.94 6.29 -4.46
CA ARG A 250 1.95 7.18 -3.82
C ARG A 250 0.84 7.68 -4.75
N VAL A 251 1.08 7.78 -6.05
CA VAL A 251 0.03 8.09 -7.04
C VAL A 251 -0.94 6.91 -7.17
N LEU A 252 -0.42 5.71 -7.41
CA LEU A 252 -1.23 4.48 -7.52
C LEU A 252 -2.07 4.23 -6.27
N LEU A 253 -1.54 4.50 -5.07
CA LEU A 253 -2.30 4.37 -3.82
C LEU A 253 -3.44 5.39 -3.71
N LYS A 254 -3.27 6.62 -4.21
CA LYS A 254 -4.36 7.59 -4.31
C LYS A 254 -5.42 7.16 -5.34
N GLU A 255 -5.01 6.50 -6.42
CA GLU A 255 -5.93 5.93 -7.42
C GLU A 255 -6.76 4.77 -6.85
N THR A 256 -6.30 4.06 -5.81
CA THR A 256 -7.15 3.14 -5.01
C THR A 256 -8.13 3.84 -4.06
N GLY A 257 -8.15 5.18 -4.03
CA GLY A 257 -9.05 5.99 -3.21
C GLY A 257 -8.53 6.36 -1.82
N MET A 258 -7.25 6.10 -1.51
CA MET A 258 -6.67 6.49 -0.21
C MET A 258 -6.62 8.01 -0.06
N SER A 259 -7.40 8.53 0.90
CA SER A 259 -7.59 9.98 1.11
C SER A 259 -6.33 10.71 1.57
N ARG A 260 -5.42 10.01 2.26
CA ARG A 260 -4.05 10.43 2.55
C ARG A 260 -3.14 9.23 2.31
N VAL A 261 -1.89 9.48 1.89
CA VAL A 261 -0.84 8.47 1.70
C VAL A 261 0.46 9.06 2.26
N PRO A 262 1.21 8.36 3.14
CA PRO A 262 2.44 8.87 3.75
C PRO A 262 3.47 9.32 2.72
N SER A 263 4.17 10.44 2.96
CA SER A 263 5.27 10.87 2.08
C SER A 263 6.63 10.24 2.44
N ASN A 264 6.78 9.81 3.69
CA ASN A 264 8.02 9.35 4.32
C ASN A 264 7.74 8.22 5.34
N ILE A 265 8.76 7.68 6.02
CA ILE A 265 8.62 6.57 6.97
C ILE A 265 8.11 7.05 8.33
N ASN A 266 8.43 8.28 8.75
CA ASN A 266 7.84 8.86 9.97
C ASN A 266 6.31 8.92 9.85
N GLU A 267 5.76 9.43 8.74
CA GLU A 267 4.33 9.41 8.43
C GLU A 267 3.74 7.99 8.24
N LEU A 268 4.57 7.00 7.90
CA LEU A 268 4.15 5.60 7.78
C LEU A 268 3.98 4.94 9.15
N MET A 269 4.78 5.37 10.14
CA MET A 269 4.86 4.80 11.50
C MET A 269 4.09 5.62 12.56
N ASP A 270 3.78 6.89 12.28
CA ASP A 270 3.04 7.75 13.19
C ASP A 270 1.53 7.48 13.14
N PHE A 271 1.11 6.47 13.90
CA PHE A 271 -0.28 6.08 14.08
C PHE A 271 -0.99 6.82 15.22
N GLU A 272 -0.29 7.62 16.04
CA GLU A 272 -0.81 8.10 17.33
C GLU A 272 -0.65 9.61 17.58
N ASN A 273 0.31 10.31 16.96
CA ASN A 273 0.65 11.71 17.29
C ASN A 273 0.26 12.73 16.21
N THR A 274 -1.03 12.93 15.98
CA THR A 274 -1.60 14.29 15.70
C THR A 274 -3.12 14.25 15.60
N GLY A 275 -3.78 15.38 15.90
CA GLY A 275 -5.22 15.59 15.69
C GLY A 275 -5.67 15.67 14.22
N ALA A 276 -4.97 15.01 13.29
CA ALA A 276 -5.08 15.18 11.84
C ALA A 276 -5.02 13.84 11.06
N ARG A 277 -5.70 12.80 11.57
CA ARG A 277 -6.10 11.56 10.86
C ARG A 277 -5.02 11.01 9.91
N GLY A 278 -3.99 10.40 10.49
CA GLY A 278 -2.85 9.82 9.79
C GLY A 278 -3.20 8.61 8.92
N TRP A 279 -3.76 8.86 7.73
CA TRP A 279 -3.86 7.98 6.55
C TRP A 279 -4.58 6.62 6.67
N VAL A 280 -4.79 6.11 7.87
CA VAL A 280 -5.65 4.97 8.19
C VAL A 280 -6.94 5.43 8.88
N LYS A 281 -7.98 4.59 8.81
CA LYS A 281 -9.30 4.77 9.42
C LYS A 281 -9.78 3.44 9.99
N GLU A 282 -10.78 3.51 10.86
CA GLU A 282 -11.37 2.34 11.49
C GLU A 282 -12.79 1.99 11.01
N TYR A 283 -13.09 0.69 11.12
CA TYR A 283 -14.18 -0.02 10.43
C TYR A 283 -14.69 -1.17 11.33
N TYR A 284 -15.94 -1.16 11.81
CA TYR A 284 -16.46 -2.16 12.75
C TYR A 284 -16.53 -3.59 12.17
N ASP A 285 -15.95 -4.59 12.86
CA ASP A 285 -16.14 -6.02 12.54
C ASP A 285 -17.38 -6.59 13.23
N TYR A 286 -18.51 -6.55 12.53
CA TYR A 286 -19.77 -7.14 12.97
C TYR A 286 -19.71 -8.65 13.22
N TYR A 287 -18.70 -9.37 12.70
CA TYR A 287 -18.53 -10.81 12.93
C TYR A 287 -17.94 -11.13 14.32
N ASN A 288 -17.34 -10.13 14.99
CA ASN A 288 -16.82 -10.20 16.36
C ASN A 288 -17.75 -9.55 17.41
N TYR A 289 -19.00 -9.25 17.04
CA TYR A 289 -20.03 -8.80 17.98
C TYR A 289 -20.49 -9.94 18.91
N PRO A 290 -20.91 -9.67 20.16
CA PRO A 290 -21.46 -10.71 21.04
C PRO A 290 -22.83 -11.16 20.54
N ASP A 291 -23.08 -12.46 20.47
CA ASP A 291 -24.37 -13.03 20.06
C ASP A 291 -25.54 -12.73 21.04
N SER A 292 -25.24 -12.08 22.19
CA SER A 292 -26.25 -11.52 23.10
C SER A 292 -26.88 -10.24 22.55
N GLY A 293 -28.19 -10.26 22.29
CA GLY A 293 -28.97 -9.15 21.72
C GLY A 293 -29.18 -7.93 22.63
N THR A 294 -28.17 -7.53 23.40
CA THR A 294 -28.21 -6.46 24.42
C THR A 294 -27.50 -5.17 24.00
N GLY A 295 -27.44 -4.90 22.70
CA GLY A 295 -27.15 -3.57 22.10
C GLY A 295 -25.71 -3.05 22.19
N SER A 296 -24.92 -3.42 23.20
CA SER A 296 -23.54 -2.95 23.38
C SER A 296 -22.58 -3.55 22.36
N ALA A 297 -21.87 -2.69 21.61
CA ALA A 297 -20.75 -3.12 20.78
C ALA A 297 -19.63 -3.71 21.64
N ASN A 298 -19.02 -4.78 21.16
CA ASN A 298 -17.72 -5.21 21.67
C ASN A 298 -16.68 -4.14 21.29
N PRO A 299 -15.92 -3.55 22.23
CA PRO A 299 -14.84 -2.63 21.89
C PRO A 299 -13.73 -3.31 21.06
N ASP A 300 -13.56 -4.63 21.20
CA ASP A 300 -12.56 -5.44 20.51
C ASP A 300 -13.06 -5.97 19.14
N ALA A 301 -13.76 -5.13 18.38
CA ALA A 301 -14.42 -5.51 17.11
C ALA A 301 -14.44 -4.36 16.08
N LYS A 302 -13.29 -3.69 15.86
CA LYS A 302 -13.19 -2.40 15.14
C LYS A 302 -11.87 -2.26 14.33
N ILE A 303 -11.82 -2.72 13.08
CA ILE A 303 -10.65 -2.94 12.19
C ILE A 303 -9.94 -1.62 11.79
N ILE A 304 -8.59 -1.55 11.80
CA ILE A 304 -7.83 -0.47 11.12
C ILE A 304 -7.54 -0.88 9.67
N LEU A 305 -7.84 0.01 8.71
CA LEU A 305 -7.50 -0.12 7.28
C LEU A 305 -7.11 1.27 6.72
N PRO A 306 -6.53 1.40 5.51
CA PRO A 306 -6.33 2.71 4.87
C PRO A 306 -7.61 3.55 4.80
N ALA A 307 -7.49 4.88 4.96
CA ALA A 307 -8.63 5.79 4.99
C ALA A 307 -9.16 6.07 3.57
N LEU A 308 -10.12 5.30 3.09
CA LEU A 308 -10.69 5.48 1.75
C LEU A 308 -11.68 6.65 1.67
N ALA A 309 -11.61 7.39 0.57
CA ALA A 309 -12.61 8.35 0.14
C ALA A 309 -13.76 7.66 -0.62
N SER A 310 -14.95 8.29 -0.61
CA SER A 310 -16.04 7.89 -1.50
C SER A 310 -15.68 8.26 -2.95
N PRO A 311 -15.89 7.38 -3.95
CA PRO A 311 -15.61 7.69 -5.36
C PRO A 311 -16.42 8.90 -5.86
N GLN A 312 -15.85 9.66 -6.80
CA GLN A 312 -16.59 10.75 -7.44
C GLN A 312 -17.81 10.21 -8.20
N GLY A 313 -18.94 10.92 -8.08
CA GLY A 313 -20.21 10.48 -8.66
C GLY A 313 -20.91 9.32 -7.91
N PHE A 314 -20.29 8.73 -6.88
CA PHE A 314 -20.95 7.70 -6.07
C PHE A 314 -22.16 8.32 -5.34
N PRO A 315 -23.39 7.87 -5.62
CA PRO A 315 -24.59 8.57 -5.16
C PRO A 315 -24.76 8.40 -3.64
N MET A 316 -24.47 9.44 -2.85
CA MET A 316 -24.54 9.43 -1.37
C MET A 316 -25.89 8.95 -0.81
N GLY A 317 -26.99 9.07 -1.56
CA GLY A 317 -28.29 8.49 -1.18
C GLY A 317 -28.29 6.96 -1.09
N PHE A 318 -27.42 6.28 -1.86
CA PHE A 318 -27.23 4.82 -1.79
C PHE A 318 -26.59 4.42 -0.47
N LEU A 319 -25.58 5.16 0.02
CA LEU A 319 -25.10 4.99 1.40
C LEU A 319 -26.25 5.19 2.38
N ASN A 320 -26.92 6.35 2.34
CA ASN A 320 -27.81 6.79 3.42
C ASN A 320 -29.19 6.11 3.54
N TYR A 321 -29.71 5.39 2.53
CA TYR A 321 -31.05 4.78 2.64
C TYR A 321 -31.16 3.31 2.17
N PRO A 322 -30.72 2.89 0.97
CA PRO A 322 -30.66 1.49 0.61
C PRO A 322 -29.54 0.74 1.34
N ILE A 323 -28.28 1.18 1.26
CA ILE A 323 -27.14 0.47 1.86
C ILE A 323 -27.24 0.53 3.39
N PHE A 324 -27.46 1.70 4.02
CA PHE A 324 -27.63 1.75 5.48
C PHE A 324 -28.83 0.96 6.01
N GLN A 325 -29.96 0.89 5.29
CA GLN A 325 -31.06 0.00 5.73
C GLN A 325 -30.87 -1.46 5.32
N VAL A 326 -30.06 -1.81 4.31
CA VAL A 326 -29.73 -3.21 3.96
C VAL A 326 -28.64 -3.77 4.86
N LEU A 327 -27.64 -2.97 5.25
CA LEU A 327 -26.71 -3.27 6.34
C LEU A 327 -27.49 -3.65 7.62
N ASN A 328 -28.52 -2.87 7.96
CA ASN A 328 -29.37 -3.15 9.13
C ASN A 328 -30.42 -4.28 8.92
N SER A 329 -31.02 -4.45 7.73
CA SER A 329 -32.17 -5.37 7.52
C SER A 329 -31.86 -6.65 6.74
N ARG A 330 -30.77 -6.72 5.97
CA ARG A 330 -30.33 -7.91 5.21
C ARG A 330 -28.83 -8.20 5.26
N ARG A 331 -28.12 -7.69 6.28
CA ARG A 331 -26.84 -8.22 6.79
C ARG A 331 -25.80 -8.59 5.72
N LEU A 332 -25.30 -7.59 4.99
CA LEU A 332 -23.85 -7.54 4.74
C LEU A 332 -23.17 -7.33 6.11
N GLY A 333 -22.02 -7.95 6.33
CA GLY A 333 -21.38 -8.05 7.64
C GLY A 333 -20.06 -7.32 7.69
N SER A 334 -19.89 -6.47 8.70
CA SER A 334 -18.73 -5.60 8.94
C SER A 334 -18.58 -4.43 7.97
N ASP A 335 -18.02 -3.33 8.47
CA ASP A 335 -17.53 -2.22 7.66
C ASP A 335 -16.31 -2.63 6.79
N ARG A 336 -15.78 -3.86 6.94
CA ARG A 336 -14.72 -4.40 6.08
C ARG A 336 -15.23 -4.68 4.67
N GLU A 337 -16.42 -5.25 4.55
CA GLU A 337 -17.08 -5.43 3.25
C GLU A 337 -17.32 -4.06 2.58
N LEU A 338 -17.58 -3.01 3.37
CA LEU A 338 -17.65 -1.63 2.87
C LEU A 338 -16.27 -1.08 2.44
N PHE A 339 -15.17 -1.39 3.13
CA PHE A 339 -13.82 -1.04 2.67
C PHE A 339 -13.48 -1.75 1.35
N ASP A 340 -13.70 -3.07 1.26
CA ASP A 340 -13.37 -3.88 0.08
C ASP A 340 -14.15 -3.39 -1.15
N VAL A 341 -15.44 -3.05 -0.95
CA VAL A 341 -16.27 -2.37 -1.95
C VAL A 341 -15.70 -0.98 -2.30
N LEU A 342 -15.47 -0.09 -1.33
CA LEU A 342 -14.98 1.27 -1.61
C LEU A 342 -13.65 1.27 -2.37
N LEU A 343 -12.74 0.34 -2.08
CA LEU A 343 -11.48 0.18 -2.79
C LEU A 343 -11.72 -0.17 -4.26
N PHE A 344 -12.41 -1.29 -4.50
CA PHE A 344 -12.72 -1.78 -5.85
C PHE A 344 -13.40 -0.68 -6.69
N TRP A 345 -14.31 0.08 -6.08
CA TRP A 345 -15.01 1.19 -6.72
C TRP A 345 -14.16 2.43 -7.01
N ASN A 346 -13.11 2.70 -6.23
CA ASN A 346 -12.17 3.77 -6.57
C ASN A 346 -11.21 3.32 -7.69
N ILE A 347 -10.74 2.07 -7.65
CA ILE A 347 -9.90 1.47 -8.71
C ILE A 347 -10.65 1.48 -10.06
N VAL A 348 -11.81 0.84 -10.14
CA VAL A 348 -12.69 0.88 -11.33
C VAL A 348 -13.16 2.32 -11.62
N GLY A 349 -13.29 3.14 -10.59
CA GLY A 349 -13.59 4.57 -10.66
C GLY A 349 -12.62 5.33 -11.56
N ASN A 350 -11.33 5.26 -11.21
CA ASN A 350 -10.23 6.01 -11.81
C ASN A 350 -9.66 5.36 -13.08
N HIS A 351 -9.87 4.06 -13.28
CA HIS A 351 -9.41 3.30 -14.46
C HIS A 351 -10.60 2.75 -15.29
N PRO A 352 -11.45 3.61 -15.89
CA PRO A 352 -12.65 3.17 -16.60
C PRO A 352 -12.40 2.40 -17.90
N GLU A 353 -11.25 2.60 -18.54
CA GLU A 353 -10.89 1.99 -19.84
C GLU A 353 -10.03 0.71 -19.70
N GLY A 354 -9.59 0.40 -18.48
CA GLY A 354 -8.91 -0.86 -18.16
C GLY A 354 -7.83 -0.76 -17.08
N LEU A 355 -7.41 -1.91 -16.56
CA LEU A 355 -6.45 -2.01 -15.42
C LEU A 355 -5.05 -2.51 -15.81
N ASN A 356 -4.78 -2.75 -17.10
CA ASN A 356 -3.51 -3.29 -17.59
C ASN A 356 -2.30 -2.43 -17.13
N ASP A 357 -2.31 -1.13 -17.44
CA ASP A 357 -1.24 -0.20 -17.02
C ASP A 357 -1.15 -0.04 -15.50
N PHE A 358 -2.30 -0.06 -14.80
CA PHE A 358 -2.34 0.07 -13.34
C PHE A 358 -1.62 -1.10 -12.65
N PHE A 359 -1.90 -2.35 -13.07
CA PHE A 359 -1.21 -3.51 -12.51
C PHE A 359 0.27 -3.53 -12.88
N ASP A 360 0.63 -3.20 -14.13
CA ASP A 360 2.02 -3.18 -14.58
C ASP A 360 2.87 -2.14 -13.82
N ASP A 361 2.42 -0.88 -13.71
CA ASP A 361 3.13 0.15 -12.94
C ASP A 361 3.10 -0.15 -11.42
N LEU A 362 2.04 -0.77 -10.87
CA LEU A 362 1.98 -1.21 -9.47
C LEU A 362 3.00 -2.30 -9.14
N ILE A 363 3.12 -3.35 -9.96
CA ILE A 363 4.14 -4.40 -9.79
C ILE A 363 5.54 -3.78 -9.88
N LYS A 364 5.79 -3.02 -10.95
CA LYS A 364 7.09 -2.42 -11.30
C LYS A 364 7.65 -1.46 -10.23
N TYR A 365 6.81 -0.59 -9.65
CA TYR A 365 7.29 0.40 -8.68
C TYR A 365 7.24 -0.08 -7.22
N THR A 366 6.39 -1.05 -6.90
CA THR A 366 6.28 -1.59 -5.54
C THR A 366 7.33 -2.69 -5.30
N PHE A 367 7.57 -3.56 -6.29
CA PHE A 367 8.60 -4.62 -6.25
C PHE A 367 9.86 -4.27 -7.05
N GLY A 368 10.14 -2.97 -7.14
CA GLY A 368 11.35 -2.43 -7.76
C GLY A 368 12.60 -2.63 -6.90
N ASN A 369 13.59 -1.76 -7.09
CA ASN A 369 14.92 -1.87 -6.49
C ASN A 369 14.91 -2.12 -4.97
N GLU A 370 14.11 -1.36 -4.21
CA GLU A 370 14.11 -1.44 -2.74
C GLU A 370 13.65 -2.81 -2.21
N PHE A 371 12.66 -3.44 -2.86
CA PHE A 371 12.20 -4.78 -2.53
C PHE A 371 13.26 -5.84 -2.86
N ASN A 372 13.84 -5.76 -4.06
CA ASN A 372 14.85 -6.73 -4.51
C ASN A 372 16.13 -6.66 -3.67
N GLU A 373 16.56 -5.46 -3.27
CA GLU A 373 17.62 -5.26 -2.29
C GLU A 373 17.26 -5.86 -0.92
N ALA A 374 16.05 -5.63 -0.42
CA ALA A 374 15.60 -6.18 0.86
C ALA A 374 15.62 -7.72 0.88
N VAL A 375 15.14 -8.37 -0.18
CA VAL A 375 15.23 -9.83 -0.34
C VAL A 375 16.69 -10.27 -0.38
N ALA A 376 17.53 -9.65 -1.22
CA ALA A 376 18.94 -10.01 -1.36
C ALA A 376 19.70 -9.90 -0.03
N ARG A 377 19.42 -8.87 0.78
CA ARG A 377 20.00 -8.67 2.11
C ARG A 377 19.59 -9.77 3.10
N THR A 378 18.32 -10.18 3.13
CA THR A 378 17.83 -11.27 4.00
C THR A 378 18.59 -12.59 3.77
N THR A 379 19.01 -12.89 2.53
CA THR A 379 19.79 -14.11 2.24
C THR A 379 21.11 -14.19 3.02
N ARG A 380 21.72 -13.04 3.35
CA ARG A 380 23.04 -12.93 4.00
C ARG A 380 23.04 -13.39 5.46
N LEU A 381 21.88 -13.39 6.11
CA LEU A 381 21.75 -13.85 7.49
C LEU A 381 21.90 -15.38 7.60
N GLN A 382 22.44 -15.84 8.71
CA GLN A 382 22.42 -17.26 9.10
C GLN A 382 21.06 -17.61 9.74
N PRO A 383 20.58 -18.87 9.67
CA PRO A 383 19.23 -19.25 10.13
C PRO A 383 18.91 -18.83 11.57
N ASN A 384 19.87 -19.01 12.49
CA ASN A 384 19.72 -18.68 13.91
C ASN A 384 20.23 -17.28 14.27
N GLN A 385 20.51 -16.41 13.29
CA GLN A 385 21.02 -15.06 13.52
C GLN A 385 19.88 -14.11 13.89
N THR A 386 19.97 -13.51 15.08
CA THR A 386 18.93 -12.68 15.68
C THR A 386 19.52 -11.49 16.45
N VAL A 387 18.76 -10.41 16.56
CA VAL A 387 19.04 -9.24 17.40
C VAL A 387 17.82 -8.90 18.28
N PRO A 388 17.98 -8.14 19.37
CA PRO A 388 16.85 -7.64 20.15
C PRO A 388 15.88 -6.85 19.27
N PHE A 389 14.58 -7.10 19.40
CA PHE A 389 13.56 -6.39 18.64
C PHE A 389 13.28 -5.04 19.33
N ASN A 390 13.66 -3.94 18.67
CA ASN A 390 13.53 -2.59 19.20
C ASN A 390 12.09 -2.31 19.66
N SER A 391 11.96 -1.86 20.91
CA SER A 391 10.68 -1.66 21.59
C SER A 391 9.80 -0.62 20.90
N THR A 392 10.36 0.53 20.50
CA THR A 392 9.63 1.59 19.78
C THR A 392 9.09 1.07 18.46
N LEU A 393 9.90 0.36 17.67
CA LEU A 393 9.44 -0.22 16.39
C LEU A 393 8.40 -1.33 16.59
N ARG A 394 8.56 -2.20 17.60
CA ARG A 394 7.57 -3.24 17.98
C ARG A 394 6.23 -2.62 18.40
N ILE A 395 6.24 -1.47 19.07
CA ILE A 395 5.05 -0.74 19.52
C ILE A 395 4.40 0.03 18.36
N ALA A 396 5.17 0.71 17.50
CA ALA A 396 4.65 1.37 16.31
C ALA A 396 3.95 0.37 15.38
N LEU A 397 4.58 -0.80 15.16
CA LEU A 397 4.00 -1.91 14.42
C LEU A 397 2.94 -2.70 15.21
N LYS A 398 2.60 -2.30 16.46
CA LYS A 398 1.63 -2.94 17.38
C LYS A 398 1.73 -4.48 17.39
N LEU A 399 2.97 -4.96 17.44
CA LEU A 399 3.37 -6.36 17.51
C LEU A 399 3.51 -6.87 18.94
N ASP A 400 3.29 -5.99 19.93
CA ASP A 400 3.20 -6.26 21.36
C ASP A 400 2.16 -7.33 21.73
N SER A 401 1.07 -7.43 20.96
CA SER A 401 0.07 -8.52 21.07
C SER A 401 0.54 -9.91 20.61
N VAL A 402 1.77 -10.02 20.08
CA VAL A 402 2.36 -11.26 19.54
C VAL A 402 3.76 -11.52 20.09
N TYR A 403 4.52 -10.46 20.38
CA TYR A 403 5.91 -10.50 20.81
C TYR A 403 6.10 -9.75 22.13
N GLY A 404 6.76 -10.38 23.10
CA GLY A 404 7.08 -9.80 24.41
C GLY A 404 8.15 -8.71 24.36
N ALA A 405 8.51 -8.16 25.52
CA ALA A 405 9.54 -7.13 25.63
C ALA A 405 10.93 -7.65 25.20
N GLU A 406 11.31 -8.83 25.69
CA GLU A 406 12.58 -9.51 25.40
C GLU A 406 12.56 -10.31 24.08
N SER A 407 11.63 -10.01 23.17
CA SER A 407 11.56 -10.69 21.88
C SER A 407 12.73 -10.30 20.97
N VAL A 408 13.17 -11.28 20.17
CA VAL A 408 14.21 -11.10 19.15
C VAL A 408 13.60 -11.13 17.75
N ILE A 409 14.29 -10.48 16.81
CA ILE A 409 14.00 -10.49 15.37
C ILE A 409 15.24 -11.01 14.63
N GLY A 410 15.06 -11.77 13.56
CA GLY A 410 16.14 -12.39 12.80
C GLY A 410 15.70 -12.84 11.41
N LYS A 411 16.42 -13.82 10.84
CA LYS A 411 16.18 -14.30 9.48
C LYS A 411 14.73 -14.74 9.24
N ALA A 412 14.16 -15.55 10.14
CA ALA A 412 12.80 -16.08 9.98
C ALA A 412 11.73 -14.99 9.86
N GLU A 413 11.77 -13.91 10.66
CA GLU A 413 10.78 -12.84 10.55
C GLU A 413 10.89 -12.07 9.24
N LEU A 414 12.11 -11.96 8.68
CA LEU A 414 12.35 -11.32 7.39
C LEU A 414 11.98 -12.22 6.22
N GLU A 415 12.21 -13.54 6.32
CA GLU A 415 11.73 -14.53 5.34
C GLU A 415 10.19 -14.60 5.34
N ALA A 416 9.55 -14.60 6.51
CA ALA A 416 8.09 -14.51 6.60
C ALA A 416 7.56 -13.20 5.97
N LEU A 417 8.21 -12.06 6.25
CA LEU A 417 7.82 -10.76 5.69
C LEU A 417 7.98 -10.73 4.15
N THR A 418 9.15 -11.07 3.63
CA THR A 418 9.38 -11.09 2.18
C THR A 418 8.56 -12.17 1.50
N GLY A 419 8.28 -13.29 2.17
CA GLY A 419 7.37 -14.34 1.73
C GLY A 419 5.94 -13.84 1.51
N VAL A 420 5.32 -13.14 2.46
CA VAL A 420 3.97 -12.54 2.22
C VAL A 420 4.02 -11.48 1.11
N MET A 421 5.10 -10.70 1.01
CA MET A 421 5.26 -9.74 -0.10
C MET A 421 5.38 -10.44 -1.47
N TYR A 422 6.12 -11.56 -1.58
CA TYR A 422 6.18 -12.38 -2.79
C TYR A 422 4.82 -13.03 -3.12
N ALA A 423 4.06 -13.49 -2.13
CA ALA A 423 2.72 -14.03 -2.38
C ALA A 423 1.80 -12.97 -2.99
N ALA A 424 1.87 -11.74 -2.47
CA ALA A 424 1.11 -10.61 -2.96
C ALA A 424 1.59 -10.11 -4.34
N LYS A 425 2.91 -10.15 -4.60
CA LYS A 425 3.52 -9.93 -5.93
C LYS A 425 2.93 -10.90 -6.94
N ALA A 426 3.01 -12.19 -6.65
CA ALA A 426 2.52 -13.25 -7.53
C ALA A 426 1.02 -13.12 -7.81
N MET A 427 0.18 -12.73 -6.84
CA MET A 427 -1.24 -12.51 -7.11
C MET A 427 -1.50 -11.30 -8.03
N LEU A 428 -0.72 -10.23 -7.92
CA LEU A 428 -0.77 -9.12 -8.88
C LEU A 428 -0.27 -9.55 -10.27
N GLU A 429 0.75 -10.40 -10.36
CA GLU A 429 1.25 -10.95 -11.61
C GLU A 429 0.25 -11.94 -12.27
N VAL A 430 -0.49 -12.72 -11.48
CA VAL A 430 -1.66 -13.48 -11.96
C VAL A 430 -2.66 -12.52 -12.60
N LEU A 431 -3.05 -11.44 -11.91
CA LEU A 431 -4.03 -10.47 -12.42
C LEU A 431 -3.53 -9.77 -13.70
N ALA A 432 -2.28 -9.33 -13.74
CA ALA A 432 -1.64 -8.66 -14.88
C ALA A 432 -1.37 -9.59 -16.09
N SER A 433 -1.35 -10.92 -15.87
CA SER A 433 -1.27 -11.92 -16.95
C SER A 433 -2.57 -12.07 -17.75
N TYR A 434 -3.68 -11.54 -17.21
CA TYR A 434 -4.99 -11.44 -17.87
C TYR A 434 -5.20 -10.06 -18.48
N ASP A 435 -6.08 -9.97 -19.47
CA ASP A 435 -6.41 -8.73 -20.16
C ASP A 435 -7.59 -8.00 -19.49
N TRP A 436 -7.34 -6.77 -19.09
CA TRP A 436 -8.30 -5.86 -18.47
C TRP A 436 -8.55 -4.59 -19.30
N GLU A 437 -8.08 -4.49 -20.55
CA GLU A 437 -8.42 -3.39 -21.49
C GLU A 437 -9.86 -3.52 -22.01
N THR A 438 -10.82 -3.21 -21.13
CA THR A 438 -12.26 -3.22 -21.38
C THR A 438 -12.90 -1.98 -20.76
N ASP A 439 -14.08 -1.60 -21.26
CA ASP A 439 -14.95 -0.66 -20.56
C ASP A 439 -15.38 -1.27 -19.20
N LEU A 440 -14.77 -0.79 -18.11
CA LEU A 440 -15.08 -1.21 -16.74
C LEU A 440 -16.25 -0.39 -16.15
N SER A 441 -16.87 0.53 -16.91
CA SER A 441 -18.09 1.22 -16.45
C SER A 441 -19.28 0.26 -16.26
N VAL A 442 -19.28 -0.91 -16.92
CA VAL A 442 -20.23 -2.00 -16.64
C VAL A 442 -20.15 -2.47 -15.18
N MET A 443 -18.95 -2.48 -14.58
CA MET A 443 -18.76 -2.83 -13.18
C MET A 443 -19.29 -1.73 -12.25
N LYS A 444 -19.35 -0.47 -12.71
CA LYS A 444 -19.94 0.69 -12.00
C LYS A 444 -21.48 0.64 -11.91
N ILE A 445 -22.10 -0.50 -12.22
CA ILE A 445 -23.55 -0.73 -12.08
C ILE A 445 -23.81 -1.91 -11.13
N MET A 446 -22.79 -2.63 -10.66
CA MET A 446 -22.93 -3.92 -9.95
C MET A 446 -23.32 -3.85 -8.45
N VAL A 447 -23.55 -2.67 -7.86
CA VAL A 447 -23.96 -2.54 -6.44
C VAL A 447 -25.35 -1.93 -6.31
N ASN A 448 -26.36 -2.78 -6.53
CA ASN A 448 -27.67 -2.64 -5.90
C ASN A 448 -28.10 -3.99 -5.30
N TYR A 449 -27.59 -4.35 -4.11
CA TYR A 449 -27.73 -5.70 -3.54
C TYR A 449 -29.17 -6.15 -3.14
N GLN A 450 -30.20 -5.32 -3.39
CA GLN A 450 -31.61 -5.76 -3.36
C GLN A 450 -32.09 -6.31 -4.71
N ASP A 451 -31.45 -5.88 -5.79
CA ASP A 451 -31.62 -6.34 -7.16
C ASP A 451 -30.66 -7.50 -7.42
N LYS A 452 -31.15 -8.62 -7.98
CA LYS A 452 -30.26 -9.69 -8.47
C LYS A 452 -29.27 -9.09 -9.50
N ILE A 453 -28.12 -9.74 -9.71
CA ILE A 453 -27.21 -9.42 -10.83
C ILE A 453 -27.97 -9.36 -12.18
N ASN A 454 -29.07 -10.11 -12.30
CA ASN A 454 -30.06 -9.97 -13.38
C ASN A 454 -30.58 -8.56 -13.56
N ASN A 455 -31.11 -7.91 -12.52
CA ASN A 455 -31.69 -6.57 -12.63
C ASN A 455 -30.64 -5.50 -12.95
N ILE A 456 -29.41 -5.70 -12.48
CA ILE A 456 -28.22 -4.91 -12.84
C ILE A 456 -27.90 -5.08 -14.34
N ILE A 457 -27.69 -6.31 -14.82
CA ILE A 457 -27.41 -6.60 -16.23
C ILE A 457 -28.60 -6.18 -17.10
N ASN A 458 -29.84 -6.37 -16.64
CA ASN A 458 -31.05 -5.88 -17.30
C ASN A 458 -31.08 -4.34 -17.39
N SER A 459 -30.50 -3.62 -16.43
CA SER A 459 -30.37 -2.16 -16.47
C SER A 459 -29.31 -1.74 -17.49
N VAL A 460 -28.10 -2.32 -17.45
CA VAL A 460 -27.05 -2.02 -18.43
C VAL A 460 -27.53 -2.37 -19.84
N LEU A 461 -27.93 -3.62 -20.07
CA LEU A 461 -28.40 -4.08 -21.37
C LEU A 461 -29.63 -3.29 -21.80
N SER A 462 -30.65 -3.09 -20.97
CA SER A 462 -31.86 -2.41 -21.46
C SER A 462 -31.74 -0.89 -21.59
N ASN A 463 -30.72 -0.23 -21.02
CA ASN A 463 -30.44 1.17 -21.34
C ASN A 463 -29.53 1.25 -22.58
N THR A 464 -28.35 0.63 -22.54
CA THR A 464 -27.37 0.67 -23.64
C THR A 464 -27.89 0.03 -24.92
N ILE A 465 -28.62 -1.09 -24.87
CA ILE A 465 -29.20 -1.72 -26.07
C ILE A 465 -30.40 -0.91 -26.59
N LYS A 466 -31.27 -0.33 -25.74
CA LYS A 466 -32.39 0.50 -26.25
C LYS A 466 -31.89 1.74 -26.96
N ASP A 467 -30.94 2.48 -26.37
CA ASP A 467 -30.44 3.71 -26.96
C ASP A 467 -29.67 3.46 -28.27
N GLN A 468 -29.03 2.30 -28.42
CA GLN A 468 -28.39 1.88 -29.68
C GLN A 468 -29.42 1.35 -30.70
N LEU A 469 -30.31 0.41 -30.33
CA LEU A 469 -31.34 -0.14 -31.23
C LEU A 469 -32.30 0.91 -31.79
N ASN A 470 -32.63 1.94 -31.00
CA ASN A 470 -33.53 3.01 -31.43
C ASN A 470 -32.89 3.97 -32.45
N ASN A 471 -31.55 4.02 -32.53
CA ASN A 471 -30.82 5.06 -33.27
C ASN A 471 -29.87 4.53 -34.36
N SER A 472 -29.43 3.26 -34.34
CA SER A 472 -28.56 2.73 -35.39
C SER A 472 -28.65 1.21 -35.59
N SER A 473 -28.13 0.75 -36.73
CA SER A 473 -27.85 -0.66 -37.02
C SER A 473 -26.38 -1.04 -36.80
N ASP A 474 -25.58 -0.15 -36.21
CA ASP A 474 -24.25 -0.44 -35.71
C ASP A 474 -24.31 -0.93 -34.26
N PHE A 475 -23.69 -2.09 -34.03
CA PHE A 475 -23.61 -2.74 -32.73
C PHE A 475 -22.17 -2.72 -32.17
N SER A 476 -21.25 -1.98 -32.83
CA SER A 476 -19.85 -1.86 -32.41
C SER A 476 -19.64 -1.41 -30.95
N PRO A 477 -20.47 -0.55 -30.32
CA PRO A 477 -20.29 -0.17 -28.92
C PRO A 477 -20.50 -1.36 -27.95
N LEU A 478 -21.48 -2.23 -28.23
CA LEU A 478 -21.75 -3.41 -27.41
C LEU A 478 -20.61 -4.44 -27.49
N GLY A 479 -19.85 -4.44 -28.59
CA GLY A 479 -18.63 -5.23 -28.72
C GLY A 479 -17.56 -4.93 -27.66
N LYS A 480 -17.58 -3.74 -27.04
CA LYS A 480 -16.68 -3.33 -25.94
C LYS A 480 -17.17 -3.70 -24.54
N ILE A 481 -18.45 -4.07 -24.39
CA ILE A 481 -19.09 -4.30 -23.08
C ILE A 481 -19.35 -5.81 -22.83
N LEU A 482 -19.39 -6.62 -23.89
CA LEU A 482 -19.65 -8.06 -23.80
C LEU A 482 -18.37 -8.88 -23.49
N PRO A 483 -18.27 -9.56 -22.31
CA PRO A 483 -17.04 -10.21 -21.82
C PRO A 483 -16.32 -11.17 -22.78
N LEU A 484 -17.05 -11.87 -23.65
CA LEU A 484 -16.46 -12.83 -24.61
C LEU A 484 -15.95 -12.14 -25.90
N ARG A 485 -16.33 -10.87 -26.13
CA ARG A 485 -15.98 -10.10 -27.33
C ARG A 485 -14.99 -8.97 -27.06
N ASN A 486 -15.03 -8.38 -25.87
CA ASN A 486 -14.22 -7.22 -25.45
C ASN A 486 -12.88 -7.58 -24.77
N HIS A 487 -12.33 -8.77 -25.03
CA HIS A 487 -11.09 -9.28 -24.46
C HIS A 487 -11.05 -9.51 -22.94
N PHE A 488 -12.11 -9.23 -22.18
CA PHE A 488 -12.10 -9.37 -20.71
C PHE A 488 -11.60 -10.73 -20.21
N LEU A 489 -10.56 -10.69 -19.38
CA LEU A 489 -9.82 -11.83 -18.83
C LEU A 489 -9.23 -12.78 -19.87
N ARG A 490 -9.04 -12.37 -21.13
CA ARG A 490 -8.23 -13.16 -22.07
C ARG A 490 -6.77 -13.22 -21.61
N GLU A 491 -6.02 -14.14 -22.19
CA GLU A 491 -4.59 -14.27 -21.92
C GLU A 491 -3.82 -13.07 -22.50
N ARG A 492 -3.28 -12.22 -21.62
CA ARG A 492 -2.45 -11.06 -21.97
C ARG A 492 -0.96 -11.41 -21.99
N ASN A 493 -0.50 -12.17 -20.99
CA ASN A 493 0.91 -12.52 -20.87
C ASN A 493 1.14 -13.87 -20.17
N ALA A 494 1.24 -14.95 -20.96
CA ALA A 494 1.56 -16.29 -20.47
C ALA A 494 2.92 -16.37 -19.74
N SER A 495 3.90 -15.55 -20.11
CA SER A 495 5.19 -15.52 -19.42
C SER A 495 5.05 -14.98 -17.99
N LEU A 496 4.21 -13.97 -17.79
CA LEU A 496 3.95 -13.39 -16.48
C LEU A 496 3.20 -14.35 -15.55
N MET A 497 2.31 -15.19 -16.07
CA MET A 497 1.70 -16.28 -15.30
C MET A 497 2.74 -17.31 -14.81
N ASN A 498 3.74 -17.63 -15.64
CA ASN A 498 4.84 -18.53 -15.24
C ASN A 498 5.75 -17.88 -14.18
N VAL A 499 6.01 -16.57 -14.27
CA VAL A 499 6.69 -15.80 -13.21
C VAL A 499 5.87 -15.83 -11.93
N ALA A 500 4.56 -15.56 -11.99
CA ALA A 500 3.67 -15.63 -10.84
C ALA A 500 3.70 -17.01 -10.15
N LYS A 501 3.76 -18.11 -10.91
CA LYS A 501 3.92 -19.46 -10.35
C LYS A 501 5.25 -19.61 -9.60
N SER A 502 6.34 -19.08 -10.16
CA SER A 502 7.67 -19.09 -9.56
C SER A 502 7.72 -18.26 -8.27
N ASP A 503 7.19 -17.04 -8.29
CA ASP A 503 7.20 -16.13 -7.16
C ASP A 503 6.23 -16.56 -6.05
N PHE A 504 5.09 -17.17 -6.39
CA PHE A 504 4.21 -17.78 -5.37
C PHE A 504 4.85 -19.01 -4.74
N ARG A 505 5.60 -19.81 -5.51
CA ARG A 505 6.39 -20.91 -4.95
C ARG A 505 7.47 -20.37 -4.00
N GLN A 506 8.21 -19.35 -4.43
CA GLN A 506 9.24 -18.71 -3.61
C GLN A 506 8.67 -18.10 -2.32
N ALA A 507 7.46 -17.50 -2.40
CA ALA A 507 6.72 -16.99 -1.26
C ALA A 507 6.44 -18.07 -0.22
N VAL A 508 5.91 -19.22 -0.67
CA VAL A 508 5.49 -20.32 0.20
C VAL A 508 6.71 -21.04 0.78
N GLU A 509 7.80 -21.18 0.01
CA GLU A 509 9.09 -21.70 0.52
C GLU A 509 9.68 -20.83 1.66
N LEU A 510 9.64 -19.50 1.51
CA LEU A 510 10.09 -18.55 2.56
C LEU A 510 9.16 -18.52 3.78
N LEU A 511 7.86 -18.76 3.59
CA LEU A 511 6.90 -18.87 4.68
C LEU A 511 7.07 -20.18 5.45
N GLU A 512 7.39 -21.28 4.77
CA GLU A 512 7.62 -22.60 5.38
C GLU A 512 8.90 -22.61 6.21
N SER A 513 10.03 -22.11 5.68
CA SER A 513 11.30 -22.00 6.42
C SER A 513 11.20 -21.16 7.69
N ALA A 514 10.39 -20.10 7.64
CA ALA A 514 10.18 -19.19 8.75
C ALA A 514 9.16 -19.68 9.80
N CYS A 515 8.14 -20.44 9.38
CA CYS A 515 6.89 -20.64 10.12
C CYS A 515 7.11 -21.06 11.59
N ASP A 516 7.72 -22.22 11.80
CA ASP A 516 7.87 -22.81 13.13
C ASP A 516 8.83 -21.97 14.00
N THR A 517 9.83 -21.31 13.41
CA THR A 517 10.76 -20.41 14.11
C THR A 517 10.07 -19.14 14.61
N CYS A 518 9.24 -18.50 13.78
CA CYS A 518 8.46 -17.34 14.19
C CYS A 518 7.37 -17.73 15.22
N TYR A 519 6.65 -18.83 14.98
CA TYR A 519 5.65 -19.31 15.93
C TYR A 519 6.28 -19.64 17.30
N ALA A 520 7.47 -20.24 17.34
CA ALA A 520 8.20 -20.50 18.59
C ALA A 520 8.50 -19.22 19.40
N ARG A 521 8.58 -18.05 18.76
CA ARG A 521 8.84 -16.75 19.39
C ARG A 521 7.58 -15.98 19.82
N PHE A 522 6.40 -16.42 19.40
CA PHE A 522 5.13 -15.80 19.80
C PHE A 522 4.85 -15.94 21.31
N LEU A 523 4.07 -15.03 21.87
CA LEU A 523 3.49 -15.12 23.22
C LEU A 523 2.59 -16.39 23.36
N PRO A 524 2.45 -16.97 24.57
CA PRO A 524 1.68 -18.21 24.79
C PRO A 524 0.23 -18.15 24.29
N GLU A 525 -0.42 -17.01 24.45
CA GLU A 525 -1.82 -16.76 24.07
C GLU A 525 -1.97 -16.76 22.55
N ALA A 526 -1.02 -16.12 21.85
CA ALA A 526 -0.95 -16.10 20.40
C ALA A 526 -0.65 -17.49 19.82
N LYS A 527 0.19 -18.29 20.48
CA LYS A 527 0.43 -19.70 20.11
C LYS A 527 -0.86 -20.51 20.13
N ILE A 528 -1.60 -20.47 21.25
CA ILE A 528 -2.88 -21.19 21.39
C ILE A 528 -3.86 -20.84 20.25
N LYS A 529 -3.98 -19.55 19.89
CA LYS A 529 -4.90 -19.07 18.85
C LYS A 529 -4.52 -19.47 17.41
N TYR A 530 -3.23 -19.70 17.15
CA TYR A 530 -2.69 -19.89 15.79
C TYR A 530 -2.00 -21.25 15.57
N LYS A 531 -2.25 -22.24 16.43
CA LYS A 531 -1.56 -23.55 16.40
C LYS A 531 -1.67 -24.28 15.05
N TRP A 532 -2.78 -24.13 14.34
CA TRP A 532 -3.06 -24.67 13.01
C TRP A 532 -2.16 -24.13 11.87
N ILE A 533 -1.29 -23.16 12.13
CA ILE A 533 -0.36 -22.61 11.13
C ILE A 533 0.91 -23.47 10.99
N GLN A 534 1.43 -24.00 12.11
CA GLN A 534 2.78 -24.58 12.24
C GLN A 534 2.84 -26.11 12.15
N GLY A 535 4.04 -26.64 11.88
CA GLY A 535 4.33 -28.07 11.78
C GLY A 535 3.82 -28.74 10.49
N ALA A 536 4.10 -30.03 10.32
CA ALA A 536 3.87 -30.76 9.06
C ALA A 536 2.40 -30.83 8.58
N GLN A 537 1.44 -30.66 9.48
CA GLN A 537 -0.01 -30.60 9.18
C GLN A 537 -0.58 -29.18 9.36
N GLY A 538 0.27 -28.18 9.52
CA GLY A 538 -0.08 -26.76 9.54
C GLY A 538 -0.40 -26.24 8.14
N CYS A 539 -1.09 -25.10 8.07
CA CYS A 539 -1.56 -24.56 6.79
C CYS A 539 -0.43 -24.20 5.81
N ILE A 540 0.73 -23.74 6.30
CA ILE A 540 1.86 -23.34 5.46
C ILE A 540 2.53 -24.57 4.83
N SER A 541 2.82 -25.60 5.64
CA SER A 541 3.42 -26.86 5.18
C SER A 541 2.54 -27.58 4.15
N LEU A 542 1.21 -27.58 4.35
CA LEU A 542 0.27 -28.17 3.40
C LEU A 542 0.06 -27.32 2.14
N LEU A 543 0.19 -25.99 2.22
CA LEU A 543 0.24 -25.12 1.05
C LEU A 543 1.53 -25.35 0.24
N TYR A 544 2.66 -25.52 0.91
CA TYR A 544 3.94 -25.84 0.30
C TYR A 544 3.90 -27.18 -0.44
N LEU A 545 3.46 -28.25 0.23
CA LEU A 545 3.28 -29.58 -0.37
C LEU A 545 2.36 -29.52 -1.59
N ALA A 546 1.20 -28.85 -1.49
CA ALA A 546 0.30 -28.68 -2.62
C ALA A 546 0.96 -27.94 -3.80
N MET A 547 1.81 -26.94 -3.53
CA MET A 547 2.47 -26.13 -4.55
C MET A 547 3.61 -26.87 -5.25
N ILE A 548 4.37 -27.72 -4.55
CA ILE A 548 5.46 -28.51 -5.17
C ILE A 548 4.96 -29.79 -5.85
N ASN A 549 3.84 -30.37 -5.40
CA ASN A 549 3.27 -31.59 -5.98
C ASN A 549 2.23 -31.34 -7.10
N GLY A 550 1.73 -30.10 -7.25
CA GLY A 550 0.63 -29.78 -8.18
C GLY A 550 -0.76 -30.20 -7.65
N GLU A 551 -0.89 -30.38 -6.35
CA GLU A 551 -2.08 -30.92 -5.69
C GLU A 551 -3.11 -29.84 -5.32
N ASN A 552 -4.14 -30.24 -4.58
CA ASN A 552 -5.19 -29.33 -4.10
C ASN A 552 -4.81 -28.79 -2.71
N PHE A 553 -4.71 -27.47 -2.56
CA PHE A 553 -4.71 -26.86 -1.24
C PHE A 553 -6.15 -26.73 -0.73
N TYR A 554 -6.47 -27.39 0.37
CA TYR A 554 -7.83 -27.44 0.92
C TYR A 554 -8.15 -26.27 1.84
N LEU A 555 -9.42 -25.83 1.85
CA LEU A 555 -9.91 -24.69 2.62
C LEU A 555 -11.00 -25.12 3.62
N PRO A 556 -10.91 -24.69 4.90
CA PRO A 556 -11.89 -25.04 5.91
C PRO A 556 -13.25 -24.41 5.60
N GLU A 557 -14.34 -25.09 5.99
CA GLU A 557 -15.64 -24.42 6.05
C GLU A 557 -15.62 -23.34 7.14
N ILE A 558 -15.68 -22.08 6.72
CA ILE A 558 -15.85 -20.93 7.60
C ILE A 558 -17.36 -20.78 7.89
N PRO A 559 -17.82 -20.89 9.15
CA PRO A 559 -19.23 -20.73 9.49
C PRO A 559 -19.75 -19.35 9.09
N LYS A 560 -21.01 -19.28 8.65
CA LYS A 560 -21.60 -17.99 8.25
C LYS A 560 -21.57 -17.01 9.42
N TYR A 561 -21.12 -15.79 9.15
CA TYR A 561 -20.91 -14.71 10.12
C TYR A 561 -19.75 -14.93 11.12
N LYS A 562 -18.73 -15.73 10.81
CA LYS A 562 -17.52 -15.90 11.65
C LYS A 562 -16.24 -15.81 10.82
N SER A 563 -15.09 -15.57 11.46
CA SER A 563 -13.78 -15.43 10.80
C SER A 563 -13.05 -16.77 10.59
N LEU A 564 -12.01 -16.80 9.75
CA LEU A 564 -11.13 -17.96 9.61
C LEU A 564 -10.46 -18.33 10.95
N ALA A 565 -10.07 -17.33 11.75
CA ALA A 565 -9.46 -17.56 13.06
C ALA A 565 -10.44 -18.24 14.04
N TYR A 566 -11.73 -17.92 13.99
CA TYR A 566 -12.78 -18.60 14.74
C TYR A 566 -13.05 -20.02 14.18
N ALA A 567 -13.13 -20.17 12.86
CA ALA A 567 -13.32 -21.46 12.19
C ALA A 567 -12.17 -22.46 12.46
N MET A 568 -11.00 -21.96 12.90
CA MET A 568 -9.82 -22.74 13.27
C MET A 568 -9.46 -22.63 14.75
N GLU A 569 -10.31 -22.01 15.59
CA GLU A 569 -10.03 -21.84 17.01
C GLU A 569 -9.98 -23.19 17.73
N GLY A 570 -8.96 -23.38 18.58
CA GLY A 570 -8.69 -24.65 19.26
C GLY A 570 -8.17 -25.78 18.36
N LYS A 571 -8.15 -25.65 17.03
CA LYS A 571 -7.64 -26.69 16.13
C LYS A 571 -6.11 -26.76 16.14
N THR A 572 -5.61 -27.99 16.14
CA THR A 572 -4.17 -28.31 16.18
C THR A 572 -3.53 -28.36 14.79
N GLU A 573 -4.33 -28.58 13.76
CA GLU A 573 -3.96 -28.91 12.39
C GLU A 573 -4.85 -28.11 11.42
N TRP A 574 -4.41 -28.00 10.17
CA TRP A 574 -5.24 -27.47 9.08
C TRP A 574 -6.31 -28.49 8.63
N VAL A 575 -7.19 -28.10 7.71
CA VAL A 575 -8.27 -28.97 7.24
C VAL A 575 -7.74 -30.12 6.38
N SER A 576 -8.27 -31.34 6.60
CA SER A 576 -7.99 -32.48 5.72
C SER A 576 -8.85 -32.43 4.44
N ALA A 577 -8.52 -33.23 3.44
CA ALA A 577 -9.36 -33.37 2.25
C ALA A 577 -10.79 -33.85 2.58
N ALA A 578 -10.96 -34.70 3.60
CA ALA A 578 -12.27 -35.23 3.99
C ALA A 578 -13.16 -34.18 4.69
N ASP A 579 -12.55 -33.30 5.48
CA ASP A 579 -13.24 -32.25 6.23
C ASP A 579 -13.42 -30.95 5.42
N ALA A 580 -12.79 -30.86 4.25
CA ALA A 580 -12.81 -29.68 3.40
C ALA A 580 -14.06 -29.61 2.52
N LYS A 581 -14.66 -28.42 2.47
CA LYS A 581 -15.77 -28.13 1.55
C LYS A 581 -15.26 -27.74 0.16
N TYR A 582 -14.11 -27.08 0.12
CA TYR A 582 -13.48 -26.52 -1.07
C TYR A 582 -11.96 -26.74 -1.04
N GLY A 583 -11.33 -26.70 -2.20
CA GLY A 583 -9.88 -26.59 -2.36
C GLY A 583 -9.51 -25.94 -3.69
N ILE A 584 -8.26 -25.50 -3.81
CA ILE A 584 -7.71 -24.88 -5.02
C ILE A 584 -6.64 -25.81 -5.58
N ASN A 585 -6.80 -26.30 -6.81
CA ASN A 585 -5.75 -27.02 -7.52
C ASN A 585 -4.70 -26.02 -8.03
N LEU A 586 -3.54 -25.97 -7.36
CA LEU A 586 -2.54 -24.94 -7.61
C LEU A 586 -1.90 -25.08 -8.99
N ASP A 587 -1.76 -26.30 -9.50
CA ASP A 587 -1.17 -26.56 -10.81
C ASP A 587 -2.01 -25.99 -11.96
N LYS A 588 -3.35 -26.03 -11.85
CA LYS A 588 -4.28 -25.42 -12.81
C LYS A 588 -4.52 -23.93 -12.57
N PHE A 589 -4.40 -23.46 -11.33
CA PHE A 589 -4.58 -22.03 -10.99
C PHE A 589 -3.60 -21.14 -11.76
N PHE A 590 -2.33 -21.57 -11.86
CA PHE A 590 -1.27 -20.89 -12.59
C PHE A 590 -1.18 -21.27 -14.09
N VAL A 591 -2.29 -21.65 -14.73
CA VAL A 591 -2.31 -21.91 -16.18
C VAL A 591 -2.68 -20.63 -16.94
N PRO A 592 -1.93 -20.23 -17.99
CA PRO A 592 -2.26 -19.08 -18.82
C PRO A 592 -3.70 -19.09 -19.34
N GLY A 593 -4.36 -17.93 -19.21
CA GLY A 593 -5.72 -17.71 -19.68
C GLY A 593 -6.79 -18.59 -19.03
N TYR A 594 -6.55 -19.29 -17.91
CA TYR A 594 -7.53 -20.25 -17.36
C TYR A 594 -8.82 -19.59 -16.85
N LEU A 595 -8.73 -18.36 -16.36
CA LEU A 595 -9.86 -17.51 -15.95
C LEU A 595 -10.46 -16.70 -17.11
N SER A 596 -10.11 -16.99 -18.37
CA SER A 596 -10.71 -16.32 -19.53
C SER A 596 -12.15 -16.74 -19.75
N ALA A 597 -13.00 -15.79 -20.16
CA ALA A 597 -14.43 -16.01 -20.32
C ALA A 597 -14.75 -17.24 -21.20
N GLU A 598 -13.97 -17.47 -22.26
CA GLU A 598 -14.09 -18.62 -23.18
C GLU A 598 -13.77 -19.99 -22.55
N LYS A 599 -12.98 -20.03 -21.46
CA LYS A 599 -12.69 -21.23 -20.66
C LYS A 599 -13.57 -21.33 -19.41
N MET A 600 -14.16 -20.21 -18.97
CA MET A 600 -15.12 -20.13 -17.86
C MET A 600 -16.52 -20.63 -18.22
N VAL A 601 -17.02 -20.39 -19.44
CA VAL A 601 -18.35 -20.87 -19.89
C VAL A 601 -18.26 -22.00 -20.90
N THR A 602 -19.31 -22.83 -21.00
CA THR A 602 -19.47 -23.78 -22.11
C THR A 602 -19.66 -23.00 -23.41
N THR A 603 -18.86 -23.30 -24.43
CA THR A 603 -18.88 -22.60 -25.73
C THR A 603 -19.15 -23.55 -26.90
N GLU A 604 -19.76 -23.03 -27.95
CA GLU A 604 -19.93 -23.68 -29.25
C GLU A 604 -19.22 -22.88 -30.36
N MET A 605 -19.45 -23.22 -31.64
CA MET A 605 -18.78 -22.61 -32.80
C MET A 605 -17.24 -22.56 -32.70
N ALA A 606 -16.62 -23.62 -32.16
CA ALA A 606 -15.19 -23.69 -31.86
C ALA A 606 -14.68 -22.55 -30.95
N GLY A 607 -15.40 -22.28 -29.86
CA GLY A 607 -15.03 -21.33 -28.79
C GLY A 607 -15.63 -19.93 -28.93
N LYS A 608 -16.34 -19.64 -30.03
CA LYS A 608 -16.69 -18.26 -30.43
C LYS A 608 -18.02 -17.74 -29.89
N ALA A 609 -18.93 -18.63 -29.50
CA ALA A 609 -20.23 -18.27 -28.94
C ALA A 609 -20.48 -19.08 -27.64
N PRO A 610 -21.05 -18.47 -26.59
CA PRO A 610 -21.43 -19.20 -25.38
C PRO A 610 -22.69 -20.04 -25.62
N VAL A 611 -22.76 -21.21 -25.01
CA VAL A 611 -23.98 -22.04 -25.01
C VAL A 611 -25.00 -21.40 -24.08
N PHE A 612 -26.08 -20.89 -24.66
CA PHE A 612 -27.22 -20.35 -23.92
C PHE A 612 -28.14 -21.46 -23.44
N PHE A 613 -28.73 -21.24 -22.27
CA PHE A 613 -29.79 -22.07 -21.72
C PHE A 613 -31.04 -21.24 -21.52
N GLY A 614 -32.16 -21.78 -21.98
CA GLY A 614 -33.50 -21.28 -21.70
C GLY A 614 -34.08 -22.03 -20.51
N PHE A 615 -34.74 -21.31 -19.61
CA PHE A 615 -35.35 -21.84 -18.40
C PHE A 615 -36.87 -21.66 -18.46
N LYS A 616 -37.60 -22.63 -17.90
CA LYS A 616 -39.07 -22.60 -17.80
C LYS A 616 -39.49 -22.75 -16.34
N ASN A 617 -40.21 -21.76 -15.83
CA ASN A 617 -40.71 -21.78 -14.45
C ASN A 617 -41.89 -22.74 -14.26
N SER A 618 -42.56 -23.14 -15.34
CA SER A 618 -43.72 -24.05 -15.32
C SER A 618 -43.39 -25.49 -14.93
N ASP A 619 -42.19 -25.97 -15.28
CA ASP A 619 -41.71 -27.33 -15.05
C ASP A 619 -40.30 -27.39 -14.44
N ASN A 620 -39.72 -26.23 -14.12
CA ASN A 620 -38.33 -26.04 -13.67
C ASN A 620 -37.29 -26.65 -14.63
N SER A 621 -37.62 -26.74 -15.92
CA SER A 621 -36.70 -27.30 -16.93
C SER A 621 -35.67 -26.27 -17.41
N ARG A 622 -34.47 -26.78 -17.67
CA ARG A 622 -33.33 -26.06 -18.27
C ARG A 622 -33.00 -26.74 -19.59
N THR A 623 -33.06 -26.01 -20.70
CA THR A 623 -32.81 -26.53 -22.05
C THR A 623 -31.69 -25.75 -22.71
N ALA A 624 -30.69 -26.45 -23.29
CA ALA A 624 -29.68 -25.81 -24.13
C ALA A 624 -30.33 -25.30 -25.42
N ILE A 625 -30.15 -24.03 -25.74
CA ILE A 625 -30.72 -23.40 -26.92
C ILE A 625 -29.78 -23.65 -28.10
N THR A 626 -30.27 -24.37 -29.11
CA THR A 626 -29.52 -24.65 -30.33
C THR A 626 -29.78 -23.56 -31.38
N GLN A 627 -28.87 -23.38 -32.33
CA GLN A 627 -29.02 -22.46 -33.47
C GLN A 627 -30.30 -22.70 -34.30
N SER A 628 -30.87 -23.90 -34.23
CA SER A 628 -32.14 -24.30 -34.86
C SER A 628 -33.40 -23.97 -34.03
N GLU A 629 -33.27 -23.52 -32.79
CA GLU A 629 -34.42 -23.19 -31.93
C GLU A 629 -35.02 -21.83 -32.33
N THR A 630 -36.12 -21.88 -33.07
CA THR A 630 -36.84 -20.70 -33.57
C THR A 630 -37.85 -20.11 -32.57
N ASN A 631 -38.23 -20.86 -31.52
CA ASN A 631 -39.24 -20.46 -30.55
C ASN A 631 -38.63 -20.15 -29.18
N LEU A 632 -37.79 -19.11 -29.13
CA LEU A 632 -37.23 -18.57 -27.88
C LEU A 632 -38.33 -18.07 -26.91
N ASN A 633 -39.53 -17.77 -27.42
CA ASN A 633 -40.68 -17.35 -26.63
C ASN A 633 -41.23 -18.44 -25.69
N GLN A 634 -40.77 -19.69 -25.78
CA GLN A 634 -41.15 -20.76 -24.85
C GLN A 634 -40.47 -20.67 -23.46
N TYR A 635 -39.44 -19.83 -23.30
CA TYR A 635 -38.65 -19.69 -22.06
C TYR A 635 -39.06 -18.45 -21.27
N ASP A 636 -38.90 -18.49 -19.94
CA ASP A 636 -39.20 -17.37 -19.04
C ASP A 636 -37.95 -16.52 -18.73
N SER A 637 -36.80 -17.18 -18.64
CA SER A 637 -35.49 -16.57 -18.40
C SER A 637 -34.39 -17.32 -19.15
N PHE A 638 -33.21 -16.69 -19.25
CA PHE A 638 -32.06 -17.18 -20.01
C PHE A 638 -30.78 -17.06 -19.17
N GLY A 639 -29.82 -17.94 -19.40
CA GLY A 639 -28.51 -17.89 -18.74
C GLY A 639 -27.43 -18.72 -19.44
N PHE A 640 -26.26 -18.81 -18.82
CA PHE A 640 -25.11 -19.53 -19.35
C PHE A 640 -24.87 -20.86 -18.60
N GLU A 641 -23.94 -21.69 -19.09
CA GLU A 641 -23.34 -22.76 -18.31
C GLU A 641 -21.87 -22.46 -18.02
N LEU A 642 -21.45 -22.68 -16.77
CA LEU A 642 -20.04 -22.71 -16.40
C LEU A 642 -19.36 -23.98 -16.94
N GLY A 643 -18.31 -23.79 -17.75
CA GLY A 643 -17.53 -24.85 -18.37
C GLY A 643 -16.90 -25.79 -17.33
N LEU A 644 -16.77 -27.07 -17.70
CA LEU A 644 -16.26 -28.10 -16.80
C LEU A 644 -14.80 -27.85 -16.36
N ASN A 645 -14.02 -27.13 -17.17
CA ASN A 645 -12.63 -26.80 -16.84
C ASN A 645 -12.52 -25.83 -15.66
N PHE A 646 -13.33 -24.77 -15.61
CA PHE A 646 -13.32 -23.84 -14.48
C PHE A 646 -13.62 -24.53 -13.14
N LYS A 647 -14.54 -25.49 -13.16
CA LYS A 647 -14.89 -26.36 -12.00
C LYS A 647 -13.74 -27.26 -11.52
N ASN A 648 -12.64 -27.37 -12.27
CA ASN A 648 -11.47 -28.20 -11.94
C ASN A 648 -10.32 -27.43 -11.26
N VAL A 649 -10.37 -26.09 -11.18
CA VAL A 649 -9.49 -25.27 -10.31
C VAL A 649 -10.06 -25.23 -8.89
N PHE A 650 -11.35 -24.91 -8.75
CA PHE A 650 -12.03 -24.84 -7.46
C PHE A 650 -12.76 -26.15 -7.15
N VAL A 651 -12.02 -27.07 -6.54
CA VAL A 651 -12.47 -28.45 -6.26
C VAL A 651 -13.43 -28.46 -5.07
N LYS A 652 -14.70 -28.85 -5.29
CA LYS A 652 -15.67 -29.13 -4.22
C LYS A 652 -15.57 -30.60 -3.82
N VAL A 653 -15.03 -30.90 -2.64
CA VAL A 653 -14.62 -32.27 -2.28
C VAL A 653 -15.82 -33.17 -1.92
N ASN A 654 -16.79 -32.62 -1.19
CA ASN A 654 -17.89 -33.40 -0.59
C ASN A 654 -19.23 -33.34 -1.37
N GLY A 655 -19.18 -33.62 -2.68
CA GLY A 655 -20.28 -34.23 -3.45
C GLY A 655 -21.65 -33.54 -3.63
N ILE A 656 -21.93 -32.41 -2.98
CA ILE A 656 -23.25 -31.75 -3.03
C ILE A 656 -23.45 -30.95 -4.34
N ASN A 657 -24.69 -30.89 -4.82
CA ASN A 657 -25.16 -30.22 -6.05
C ASN A 657 -24.64 -28.78 -6.25
N THR A 658 -24.66 -28.28 -7.50
CA THR A 658 -24.11 -26.98 -7.89
C THR A 658 -24.84 -25.77 -7.30
N ALA A 659 -26.11 -25.93 -6.88
CA ALA A 659 -26.94 -24.86 -6.31
C ALA A 659 -26.38 -24.20 -5.04
N ASP A 660 -25.50 -24.89 -4.29
CA ASP A 660 -24.92 -24.36 -3.04
C ASP A 660 -23.61 -23.58 -3.24
N ALA A 661 -23.05 -23.53 -4.45
CA ALA A 661 -21.86 -22.75 -4.75
C ALA A 661 -22.19 -21.25 -4.95
N ARG A 662 -22.98 -20.66 -4.04
CA ARG A 662 -23.75 -19.42 -4.31
C ARG A 662 -22.94 -18.30 -4.92
N TRP A 663 -21.80 -17.89 -4.36
CA TRP A 663 -21.00 -16.80 -4.95
C TRP A 663 -20.58 -17.01 -6.43
N LEU A 664 -20.43 -18.27 -6.89
CA LEU A 664 -20.19 -18.61 -8.30
C LEU A 664 -21.48 -18.87 -9.09
N SER A 665 -22.55 -19.31 -8.43
CA SER A 665 -23.87 -19.42 -9.04
C SER A 665 -24.46 -18.03 -9.31
N ASP A 666 -24.48 -17.16 -8.32
CA ASP A 666 -24.96 -15.79 -8.38
C ASP A 666 -24.26 -14.98 -9.49
N LEU A 667 -22.98 -15.30 -9.78
CA LEU A 667 -22.19 -14.67 -10.84
C LEU A 667 -22.47 -15.20 -12.26
N PHE A 668 -22.96 -16.44 -12.44
CA PHE A 668 -23.06 -17.09 -13.78
C PHE A 668 -24.23 -18.06 -14.05
N SER A 669 -24.96 -18.56 -13.05
CA SER A 669 -26.07 -19.52 -13.21
C SER A 669 -27.38 -19.18 -12.50
N ASP A 670 -27.36 -18.34 -11.46
CA ASP A 670 -28.53 -17.59 -10.97
C ASP A 670 -28.76 -16.32 -11.81
N THR A 671 -27.91 -16.10 -12.83
CA THR A 671 -28.01 -15.00 -13.80
C THR A 671 -29.12 -15.24 -14.84
N GLU A 672 -30.33 -15.52 -14.36
CA GLU A 672 -31.60 -15.48 -15.10
C GLU A 672 -31.88 -14.08 -15.70
N LEU A 673 -31.36 -13.84 -16.90
CA LEU A 673 -31.73 -12.68 -17.71
C LEU A 673 -33.24 -12.73 -17.98
N THR A 674 -33.90 -11.58 -17.86
CA THR A 674 -35.33 -11.47 -18.23
C THR A 674 -35.51 -11.85 -19.70
N LYS A 675 -36.61 -12.54 -20.02
CA LYS A 675 -36.96 -13.02 -21.36
C LYS A 675 -36.52 -12.11 -22.52
N SER A 676 -36.87 -10.82 -22.46
CA SER A 676 -36.49 -9.81 -23.47
C SER A 676 -34.97 -9.68 -23.63
N ASN A 677 -34.23 -9.51 -22.53
CA ASN A 677 -32.80 -9.26 -22.56
C ASN A 677 -32.01 -10.54 -22.83
N GLY A 678 -32.51 -11.69 -22.37
CA GLY A 678 -31.98 -13.01 -22.70
C GLY A 678 -32.08 -13.31 -24.20
N MET A 679 -33.24 -13.04 -24.82
CA MET A 679 -33.40 -13.15 -26.26
C MET A 679 -32.48 -12.18 -27.03
N GLN A 680 -32.40 -10.91 -26.62
CA GLN A 680 -31.49 -9.94 -27.26
C GLN A 680 -30.02 -10.36 -27.16
N LEU A 681 -29.59 -10.87 -26.00
CA LEU A 681 -28.22 -11.32 -25.79
C LEU A 681 -27.90 -12.59 -26.61
N TYR A 682 -28.84 -13.54 -26.67
CA TYR A 682 -28.76 -14.70 -27.56
C TYR A 682 -28.60 -14.26 -29.02
N GLU A 683 -29.47 -13.38 -29.52
CA GLU A 683 -29.38 -12.87 -30.89
C GLU A 683 -28.07 -12.16 -31.19
N LEU A 684 -27.55 -11.35 -30.25
CA LEU A 684 -26.26 -10.66 -30.39
C LEU A 684 -25.09 -11.64 -30.56
N TYR A 685 -25.09 -12.77 -29.85
CA TYR A 685 -24.03 -13.79 -29.90
C TYR A 685 -24.20 -14.85 -31.00
N GLN A 686 -25.39 -14.95 -31.61
CA GLN A 686 -25.74 -16.03 -32.55
C GLN A 686 -25.99 -15.55 -33.99
N LYS A 687 -26.41 -14.29 -34.21
CA LYS A 687 -26.65 -13.75 -35.56
C LYS A 687 -25.40 -13.14 -36.23
N ARG A 688 -24.25 -13.11 -35.53
CA ARG A 688 -22.93 -12.65 -35.99
C ARG A 688 -21.84 -13.32 -35.15
#